data_AF-A0AA43CIC6-F1
#
_entry.id   AF-A0AA43CIC6-F1
#
_cell.length_a   1.000
_cell.length_b   1.000
_cell.length_c   1.000
_cell.angle_alpha   90.00
_cell.angle_beta   90.00
_cell.angle_gamma   90.00
#
_symmetry.space_group_name_H-M   'P 1'
#
loop_
_entity.id
_entity.type
_entity.pdbx_description
1 polymer ?
#
loop_
_entity_poly.entity_id
_entity_poly.type
_entity_poly.pdbx_seq_one_letter_code
_entity_poly.pdbx_strand_id
1 'polypeptide(L)'
;MFIDEFGNSVTFEAFLGSKLDAVQIDQTGYQSSRSLIVTVPDSGDASGSYAGGAFTANVARDLTDYNALTFWAKASTAATLDVAGIGNDNTGTSKYTAEVTNLAITTGWQKYTIPIPLSEKLDAEQGLFYFAEGPEGGVGNTIWFDEVQFAQLSTITNPRPALTSRTIDVESGETVDVGNAIVTFDVDGTDINVSAMPGYFTFTSSNTGVVSVDADGVISGAGVGDATLTATLGTVAATGSITVNVNTPQAVPSTAAPTPTVDAADVISLFSNAYTDETVNLWSTDWDDTDLEDITIGSDDIKKYYNLSFAGVDFSDPTIDVSSMTRFHMDVWTPVPTDAPAEFTIKLVDFGADGAFGGGDDREHELAFDENTMSSESWVSIDVPLLAFSGLTTKGHLAQMIISGDLGTVYIDNIYFYDAGPQTAPTVPAPTPTVGAANVISLFSDAYTDVPVDTWSAVYDVADVEEYAIGSDNTKKYSNLLFAGIEFLTTTVDASALTHFHIDVWTADATASPALFKIKLVDLGANGVYGGGDDVEHEVTLDHNTMNTGIWVSIDIPLSSFSGLTTRGQLGQLIISGNPNTVFVDNIYFYDSGIPTIPLVPAPTPTLDAADVVSLFSDAYTDVPVDTWSAAWDSATVEDFMIGSDATKKYSYLLFAGIEFKTTTIDASAMTHLYMNVWTPDATASPSVLKIKLVDFGANGVWDGGDDVEHEITLDESSMNTSSWVTLDIPLSDFVDLTTKGHLAQLIISGDPNTLYVDNIYLHK
;
A
#
# COMPACT_ATOMS: atom_id res chain seq x y z
N MET A 1 25.45 -53.58 17.30
CA MET A 1 26.63 -53.25 18.13
C MET A 1 27.70 -52.69 17.21
N PHE A 2 28.07 -51.42 17.38
CA PHE A 2 29.31 -50.90 16.81
C PHE A 2 30.37 -51.07 17.88
N ILE A 3 31.44 -51.77 17.53
CA ILE A 3 32.64 -51.82 18.37
C ILE A 3 33.62 -50.80 17.80
N ASP A 4 34.46 -50.22 18.65
CA ASP A 4 35.20 -48.95 18.46
C ASP A 4 36.13 -48.85 17.23
N GLU A 5 36.21 -49.90 16.42
CA GLU A 5 36.91 -49.92 15.13
C GLU A 5 35.96 -49.74 13.93
N PHE A 6 34.67 -49.49 14.17
CA PHE A 6 33.58 -49.32 13.20
C PHE A 6 33.31 -50.51 12.24
N GLY A 7 34.14 -51.55 12.26
CA GLY A 7 34.03 -52.69 11.35
C GLY A 7 34.31 -52.29 9.90
N ASN A 8 34.70 -53.25 9.05
CA ASN A 8 35.13 -52.98 7.67
C ASN A 8 34.01 -52.44 6.73
N SER A 9 32.84 -52.09 7.25
CA SER A 9 31.65 -51.74 6.47
C SER A 9 30.95 -50.47 6.96
N VAL A 10 31.67 -49.63 7.72
CA VAL A 10 31.24 -48.30 8.11
C VAL A 10 32.33 -47.31 7.72
N THR A 11 31.93 -46.19 7.14
CA THR A 11 32.82 -45.12 6.69
C THR A 11 32.45 -43.84 7.43
N PHE A 12 33.44 -43.04 7.82
CA PHE A 12 33.20 -41.67 8.26
C PHE A 12 33.26 -40.74 7.07
N GLU A 13 32.21 -39.94 6.89
CA GLU A 13 32.09 -38.97 5.81
C GLU A 13 31.96 -37.57 6.43
N ALA A 14 33.00 -36.75 6.27
CA ALA A 14 33.02 -35.40 6.80
C ALA A 14 32.03 -34.48 6.06
N PHE A 15 31.36 -33.62 6.80
CA PHE A 15 30.50 -32.59 6.23
C PHE A 15 31.31 -31.47 5.58
N LEU A 16 30.67 -30.73 4.67
CA LEU A 16 31.29 -29.60 3.98
C LEU A 16 31.77 -28.55 5.00
N GLY A 17 33.04 -28.14 4.92
CA GLY A 17 33.65 -27.16 5.82
C GLY A 17 34.17 -27.73 7.16
N SER A 18 33.90 -29.01 7.45
CA SER A 18 34.49 -29.69 8.61
C SER A 18 35.99 -29.90 8.43
N LYS A 19 36.71 -29.92 9.56
CA LYS A 19 38.09 -30.40 9.64
C LYS A 19 38.16 -31.87 9.20
N LEU A 20 38.78 -32.12 8.05
CA LEU A 20 38.74 -33.42 7.37
C LEU A 20 39.44 -34.56 8.13
N ASP A 21 40.40 -34.25 8.98
CA ASP A 21 41.16 -35.20 9.80
C ASP A 21 40.78 -35.16 11.29
N ALA A 22 39.63 -34.56 11.61
CA ALA A 22 39.17 -34.40 13.00
C ALA A 22 38.97 -35.72 13.73
N VAL A 23 38.61 -36.79 13.01
CA VAL A 23 38.18 -38.06 13.58
C VAL A 23 39.28 -39.11 13.52
N GLN A 24 39.66 -39.64 14.69
CA GLN A 24 40.69 -40.67 14.83
C GLN A 24 40.26 -41.71 15.88
N ILE A 25 41.09 -42.75 16.08
CA ILE A 25 40.88 -43.75 17.12
C ILE A 25 41.94 -43.59 18.23
N ASP A 26 41.47 -43.41 19.47
CA ASP A 26 42.30 -43.40 20.67
C ASP A 26 42.53 -44.85 21.18
N GLN A 27 43.68 -45.11 21.78
CA GLN A 27 44.06 -46.38 22.39
C GLN A 27 43.60 -46.50 23.86
N THR A 28 42.75 -45.58 24.30
CA THR A 28 42.09 -45.61 25.60
C THR A 28 40.58 -45.46 25.41
N GLY A 29 39.81 -46.18 26.23
CA GLY A 29 38.34 -46.20 26.21
C GLY A 29 37.79 -46.24 27.63
N TYR A 30 36.47 -46.22 27.79
CA TYR A 30 35.79 -46.28 29.08
C TYR A 30 35.30 -47.70 29.41
N GLN A 31 34.40 -48.24 28.59
CA GLN A 31 33.90 -49.62 28.72
C GLN A 31 34.63 -50.59 27.77
N SER A 32 35.46 -50.04 26.91
CA SER A 32 36.24 -50.74 25.90
C SER A 32 37.73 -50.42 26.02
N SER A 33 38.55 -50.99 25.12
CA SER A 33 39.98 -50.69 25.06
C SER A 33 40.34 -49.49 24.17
N ARG A 34 39.38 -48.90 23.45
CA ARG A 34 39.61 -47.85 22.43
C ARG A 34 38.43 -46.89 22.40
N SER A 35 38.59 -45.69 21.87
CA SER A 35 37.45 -44.78 21.69
C SER A 35 37.60 -43.97 20.42
N LEU A 36 36.50 -43.42 19.92
CA LEU A 36 36.53 -42.38 18.90
C LEU A 36 37.03 -41.09 19.55
N ILE A 37 38.01 -40.45 18.94
CA ILE A 37 38.47 -39.11 19.33
C ILE A 37 38.18 -38.13 18.20
N VAL A 38 37.61 -36.98 18.56
CA VAL A 38 37.23 -35.90 17.66
C VAL A 38 37.98 -34.65 18.09
N THR A 39 38.79 -34.10 17.20
CA THR A 39 39.52 -32.84 17.43
C THR A 39 38.73 -31.69 16.83
N VAL A 40 38.14 -30.87 17.70
CA VAL A 40 37.41 -29.65 17.32
C VAL A 40 38.44 -28.54 17.11
N PRO A 41 38.45 -27.87 15.93
CA PRO A 41 39.42 -26.82 15.63
C PRO A 41 39.15 -25.53 16.43
N ASP A 42 40.19 -24.69 16.59
CA ASP A 42 40.02 -23.31 17.05
C ASP A 42 39.31 -22.46 15.98
N SER A 43 38.72 -21.34 16.39
CA SER A 43 38.15 -20.37 15.44
C SER A 43 39.23 -19.84 14.49
N GLY A 44 39.00 -19.97 13.19
CA GLY A 44 39.93 -19.53 12.15
C GLY A 44 41.00 -20.55 11.76
N ASP A 45 40.93 -21.80 12.24
CA ASP A 45 41.78 -22.89 11.74
C ASP A 45 41.56 -23.09 10.23
N ALA A 46 42.66 -23.05 9.46
CA ALA A 46 42.62 -23.18 8.01
C ALA A 46 42.20 -24.57 7.51
N SER A 47 42.17 -25.57 8.39
CA SER A 47 41.78 -26.95 8.06
C SER A 47 40.28 -27.23 8.19
N GLY A 48 39.50 -26.31 8.76
CA GLY A 48 38.04 -26.40 8.92
C GLY A 48 37.57 -25.57 10.12
N SER A 49 36.32 -25.06 10.07
CA SER A 49 35.77 -24.20 11.13
C SER A 49 35.09 -24.97 12.27
N TYR A 50 34.86 -26.26 12.08
CA TYR A 50 34.20 -27.17 13.04
C TYR A 50 34.63 -28.62 12.77
N ALA A 51 34.24 -29.56 13.63
CA ALA A 51 34.38 -30.99 13.39
C ALA A 51 33.00 -31.65 13.29
N GLY A 52 32.69 -32.27 12.14
CA GLY A 52 31.41 -32.95 11.95
C GLY A 52 31.37 -33.86 10.74
N GLY A 53 30.50 -34.86 10.81
CA GLY A 53 30.29 -35.83 9.74
C GLY A 53 29.40 -36.97 10.17
N ALA A 54 29.09 -37.84 9.20
CA ALA A 54 28.26 -39.01 9.40
C ALA A 54 29.07 -40.31 9.31
N PHE A 55 28.76 -41.25 10.19
CA PHE A 55 29.17 -42.64 10.07
C PHE A 55 28.12 -43.40 9.27
N THR A 56 28.49 -43.78 8.05
CA THR A 56 27.59 -44.37 7.06
C THR A 56 27.88 -45.86 6.87
N ALA A 57 26.84 -46.67 6.65
CA ALA A 57 26.97 -48.09 6.33
C ALA A 57 27.06 -48.31 4.82
N ASN A 58 28.07 -49.08 4.39
CA ASN A 58 28.22 -49.45 2.98
C ASN A 58 27.06 -50.35 2.48
N VAL A 59 26.38 -51.00 3.42
CA VAL A 59 25.16 -51.80 3.22
C VAL A 59 24.17 -51.37 4.28
N ALA A 60 22.97 -50.98 3.85
CA ALA A 60 21.88 -50.57 4.73
C ALA A 60 21.58 -51.62 5.81
N ARG A 61 21.20 -51.15 7.00
CA ARG A 61 20.93 -51.97 8.17
C ARG A 61 19.45 -51.90 8.55
N ASP A 62 18.91 -53.05 8.92
CA ASP A 62 17.61 -53.13 9.58
C ASP A 62 17.79 -52.74 11.06
N LEU A 63 17.19 -51.61 11.43
CA LEU A 63 17.22 -51.03 12.77
C LEU A 63 15.83 -51.05 13.44
N THR A 64 14.87 -51.80 12.88
CA THR A 64 13.47 -51.79 13.34
C THR A 64 13.29 -52.25 14.79
N ASP A 65 14.20 -53.09 15.29
CA ASP A 65 14.18 -53.64 16.65
C ASP A 65 14.73 -52.70 17.75
N TYR A 66 15.16 -51.48 17.41
CA TYR A 66 15.81 -50.56 18.36
C TYR A 66 15.07 -49.23 18.51
N ASN A 67 14.92 -48.73 19.73
CA ASN A 67 14.31 -47.43 20.02
C ASN A 67 15.29 -46.35 20.48
N ALA A 68 16.60 -46.65 20.50
CA ALA A 68 17.61 -45.72 20.98
C ALA A 68 18.95 -45.89 20.24
N LEU A 69 19.62 -44.77 19.99
CA LEU A 69 21.07 -44.72 19.86
C LEU A 69 21.66 -44.29 21.22
N THR A 70 22.60 -45.07 21.75
CA THR A 70 23.30 -44.74 23.00
C THR A 70 24.79 -44.69 22.79
N PHE A 71 25.47 -43.84 23.55
CA PHE A 71 26.93 -43.75 23.54
C PHE A 71 27.42 -43.18 24.86
N TRP A 72 28.67 -43.43 25.19
CA TRP A 72 29.38 -42.70 26.23
C TRP A 72 30.15 -41.56 25.59
N ALA A 73 30.15 -40.38 26.21
CA ALA A 73 30.99 -39.27 25.77
C ALA A 73 31.64 -38.53 26.94
N LYS A 74 32.78 -37.92 26.65
CA LYS A 74 33.44 -36.90 27.49
C LYS A 74 34.16 -35.89 26.60
N ALA A 75 34.50 -34.73 27.14
CA ALA A 75 35.29 -33.72 26.46
C ALA A 75 36.53 -33.30 27.28
N SER A 76 37.51 -32.65 26.65
CA SER A 76 38.74 -32.20 27.31
C SER A 76 38.49 -31.00 28.23
N THR A 77 37.45 -30.24 27.92
CA THR A 77 36.81 -29.21 28.74
C THR A 77 35.31 -29.47 28.75
N ALA A 78 34.56 -28.87 29.68
CA ALA A 78 33.10 -28.86 29.54
C ALA A 78 32.74 -28.12 28.24
N ALA A 79 31.84 -28.72 27.46
CA ALA A 79 31.46 -28.28 26.13
C ALA A 79 30.00 -28.63 25.85
N THR A 80 29.44 -28.10 24.77
CA THR A 80 28.07 -28.32 24.34
C THR A 80 28.10 -28.88 22.94
N LEU A 81 27.93 -30.20 22.79
CA LEU A 81 27.90 -30.83 21.48
C LEU A 81 26.72 -30.27 20.67
N ASP A 82 27.02 -29.51 19.61
CA ASP A 82 26.02 -28.77 18.83
C ASP A 82 24.94 -29.71 18.31
N VAL A 83 25.34 -30.84 17.71
CA VAL A 83 24.43 -31.84 17.16
C VAL A 83 24.97 -33.25 17.37
N ALA A 84 24.07 -34.17 17.73
CA ALA A 84 24.30 -35.61 17.59
C ALA A 84 23.00 -36.31 17.18
N GLY A 85 23.10 -37.33 16.32
CA GLY A 85 21.91 -38.00 15.80
C GLY A 85 22.16 -39.28 15.01
N ILE A 86 21.08 -39.77 14.39
CA ILE A 86 21.00 -40.95 13.51
C ILE A 86 20.29 -40.55 12.19
N GLY A 87 20.51 -41.31 11.11
CA GLY A 87 19.71 -41.23 9.89
C GLY A 87 20.28 -40.31 8.81
N ASN A 88 21.30 -39.51 9.14
CA ASN A 88 22.04 -38.74 8.15
C ASN A 88 23.08 -39.65 7.47
N ASP A 89 22.91 -39.88 6.18
CA ASP A 89 23.79 -40.69 5.33
C ASP A 89 24.73 -39.85 4.46
N ASN A 90 24.75 -38.52 4.66
CA ASN A 90 25.59 -37.54 3.97
C ASN A 90 25.40 -37.51 2.43
N THR A 91 24.25 -38.00 1.93
CA THR A 91 23.94 -37.97 0.48
C THR A 91 23.12 -36.75 0.07
N GLY A 92 22.56 -36.01 1.04
CA GLY A 92 21.53 -35.00 0.81
C GLY A 92 20.14 -35.59 0.53
N THR A 93 19.96 -36.92 0.61
CA THR A 93 18.68 -37.61 0.35
C THR A 93 18.17 -38.42 1.55
N SER A 94 18.73 -38.18 2.73
CA SER A 94 18.33 -38.82 3.98
C SER A 94 16.85 -38.57 4.28
N LYS A 95 16.14 -39.60 4.78
CA LYS A 95 14.69 -39.53 5.03
C LYS A 95 14.32 -39.55 6.52
N TYR A 96 15.20 -40.05 7.37
CA TYR A 96 14.89 -40.41 8.75
C TYR A 96 15.92 -39.85 9.74
N THR A 97 16.40 -38.64 9.48
CA THR A 97 17.28 -37.96 10.43
C THR A 97 16.54 -37.67 11.73
N ALA A 98 17.17 -38.01 12.85
CA ALA A 98 16.71 -37.73 14.20
C ALA A 98 17.89 -37.27 15.07
N GLU A 99 17.81 -36.06 15.62
CA GLU A 99 18.89 -35.42 16.37
C GLU A 99 18.46 -34.76 17.66
N VAL A 100 19.43 -34.68 18.57
CA VAL A 100 19.42 -33.77 19.70
C VAL A 100 20.43 -32.65 19.43
N THR A 101 20.09 -31.44 19.88
CA THR A 101 20.97 -30.28 19.78
C THR A 101 21.38 -29.80 21.16
N ASN A 102 22.50 -29.06 21.21
CA ASN A 102 23.02 -28.45 22.43
C ASN A 102 23.25 -29.44 23.58
N LEU A 103 23.85 -30.59 23.27
CA LEU A 103 24.03 -31.67 24.23
C LEU A 103 25.21 -31.37 25.15
N ALA A 104 24.95 -31.05 26.42
CA ALA A 104 26.01 -30.76 27.39
C ALA A 104 26.93 -31.97 27.63
N ILE A 105 28.23 -31.81 27.36
CA ILE A 105 29.28 -32.80 27.60
C ILE A 105 30.22 -32.33 28.70
N THR A 106 30.51 -33.24 29.63
CA THR A 106 31.41 -32.96 30.75
C THR A 106 32.81 -33.55 30.53
N THR A 107 33.74 -33.23 31.44
CA THR A 107 35.08 -33.81 31.42
C THR A 107 35.13 -35.28 31.89
N GLY A 108 34.04 -35.78 32.48
CA GLY A 108 33.87 -37.18 32.84
C GLY A 108 33.04 -37.94 31.81
N TRP A 109 33.27 -39.25 31.70
CA TRP A 109 32.43 -40.12 30.87
C TRP A 109 30.99 -40.14 31.39
N GLN A 110 30.04 -39.80 30.52
CA GLN A 110 28.61 -39.87 30.76
C GLN A 110 27.94 -40.63 29.63
N LYS A 111 26.85 -41.35 29.95
CA LYS A 111 26.07 -42.07 28.95
C LYS A 111 24.95 -41.17 28.43
N TYR A 112 24.85 -41.07 27.12
CA TYR A 112 23.83 -40.33 26.39
C TYR A 112 22.93 -41.31 25.65
N THR A 113 21.67 -40.90 25.50
CA THR A 113 20.62 -41.67 24.84
C THR A 113 19.86 -40.72 23.92
N ILE A 114 19.88 -41.02 22.63
CA ILE A 114 19.09 -40.35 21.59
C ILE A 114 17.95 -41.30 21.23
N PRO A 115 16.70 -40.97 21.61
CA PRO A 115 15.54 -41.75 21.20
C PRO A 115 15.37 -41.77 19.68
N ILE A 116 14.96 -42.92 19.15
CA ILE A 116 14.58 -43.07 17.74
C ILE A 116 13.06 -42.83 17.65
N PRO A 117 12.59 -41.84 16.86
CA PRO A 117 11.18 -41.45 16.85
C PRO A 117 10.19 -42.59 16.58
N LEU A 118 10.42 -43.36 15.50
CA LEU A 118 9.59 -44.50 15.10
C LEU A 118 10.47 -45.50 14.34
N SER A 119 10.99 -46.49 15.05
CA SER A 119 12.02 -47.40 14.52
C SER A 119 11.53 -48.30 13.40
N GLU A 120 10.23 -48.56 13.30
CA GLU A 120 9.65 -49.37 12.23
C GLU A 120 9.87 -48.76 10.83
N LYS A 121 10.27 -47.49 10.74
CA LYS A 121 10.66 -46.81 9.50
C LYS A 121 12.08 -47.12 9.04
N LEU A 122 12.93 -47.67 9.91
CA LEU A 122 14.36 -47.87 9.69
C LEU A 122 14.69 -49.33 9.29
N ASP A 123 13.98 -49.88 8.29
CA ASP A 123 14.21 -51.25 7.80
C ASP A 123 15.43 -51.39 6.87
N ALA A 124 15.94 -50.25 6.37
CA ALA A 124 17.14 -50.17 5.53
C ALA A 124 17.87 -48.83 5.72
N GLU A 125 18.43 -48.58 6.90
CA GLU A 125 19.13 -47.33 7.24
C GLU A 125 20.65 -47.38 6.97
N GLN A 126 21.20 -46.33 6.37
CA GLN A 126 22.64 -46.18 6.10
C GLN A 126 23.31 -45.15 7.01
N GLY A 127 22.61 -44.11 7.47
CA GLY A 127 23.12 -43.10 8.40
C GLY A 127 23.04 -43.59 9.83
N LEU A 128 24.19 -43.95 10.43
CA LEU A 128 24.20 -44.71 11.69
C LEU A 128 24.39 -43.83 12.93
N PHE A 129 25.33 -42.90 12.84
CA PHE A 129 25.60 -41.91 13.87
C PHE A 129 26.21 -40.70 13.17
N TYR A 130 25.81 -39.50 13.54
CA TYR A 130 26.49 -38.30 13.09
C TYR A 130 26.57 -37.30 14.24
N PHE A 131 27.51 -36.37 14.09
CA PHE A 131 27.69 -35.28 15.02
C PHE A 131 28.25 -34.06 14.29
N ALA A 132 28.09 -32.89 14.90
CA ALA A 132 28.80 -31.68 14.52
C ALA A 132 29.11 -30.88 15.79
N GLU A 133 30.29 -30.25 15.82
CA GLU A 133 30.74 -29.43 16.94
C GLU A 133 31.70 -28.32 16.50
N GLY A 134 31.39 -27.08 16.91
CA GLY A 134 32.27 -25.91 16.81
C GLY A 134 33.10 -25.60 18.07
N PRO A 135 34.02 -24.64 18.00
CA PRO A 135 34.83 -24.22 19.15
C PRO A 135 34.05 -23.45 20.21
N GLU A 136 34.38 -23.69 21.49
CA GLU A 136 33.77 -23.02 22.63
C GLU A 136 34.48 -21.71 22.94
N GLY A 137 33.79 -20.58 22.76
CA GLY A 137 34.39 -19.25 22.90
C GLY A 137 35.58 -19.01 21.95
N GLY A 138 35.57 -19.68 20.79
CA GLY A 138 36.64 -19.64 19.80
C GLY A 138 37.81 -20.59 20.07
N VAL A 139 37.74 -21.38 21.15
CA VAL A 139 38.77 -22.36 21.52
C VAL A 139 38.27 -23.78 21.21
N GLY A 140 39.04 -24.49 20.39
CA GLY A 140 38.81 -25.89 20.07
C GLY A 140 39.01 -26.80 21.27
N ASN A 141 38.41 -27.98 21.21
CA ASN A 141 38.49 -28.98 22.26
C ASN A 141 38.68 -30.38 21.66
N THR A 142 38.66 -31.38 22.53
CA THR A 142 38.66 -32.78 22.10
C THR A 142 37.48 -33.49 22.73
N ILE A 143 36.68 -34.16 21.92
CA ILE A 143 35.56 -34.99 22.35
C ILE A 143 35.93 -36.45 22.13
N TRP A 144 35.54 -37.30 23.07
CA TRP A 144 35.64 -38.74 22.92
C TRP A 144 34.26 -39.37 22.94
N PHE A 145 34.04 -40.35 22.07
CA PHE A 145 32.85 -41.20 22.07
C PHE A 145 33.28 -42.66 22.24
N ASP A 146 32.54 -43.42 23.05
CA ASP A 146 32.79 -44.84 23.31
C ASP A 146 31.46 -45.61 23.33
N GLU A 147 31.46 -46.87 22.87
CA GLU A 147 30.29 -47.76 22.86
C GLU A 147 29.03 -47.15 22.18
N VAL A 148 29.22 -46.53 21.01
CA VAL A 148 28.11 -46.06 20.17
C VAL A 148 27.28 -47.27 19.72
N GLN A 149 26.03 -47.39 20.14
CA GLN A 149 25.24 -48.59 19.92
C GLN A 149 23.75 -48.30 19.78
N PHE A 150 23.09 -49.03 18.88
CA PHE A 150 21.64 -49.15 18.91
C PHE A 150 21.22 -50.08 20.04
N ALA A 151 20.23 -49.65 20.81
CA ALA A 151 19.72 -50.37 21.97
C ALA A 151 18.20 -50.34 21.99
N GLN A 152 17.62 -51.38 22.59
CA GLN A 152 16.21 -51.41 22.93
C GLN A 152 16.06 -51.17 24.43
N LEU A 153 15.54 -50.00 24.79
CA LEU A 153 15.45 -49.53 26.17
C LEU A 153 13.99 -49.41 26.61
N SER A 154 13.63 -50.08 27.70
CA SER A 154 12.30 -49.93 28.31
C SER A 154 12.12 -48.59 29.04
N THR A 155 13.19 -47.82 29.20
CA THR A 155 13.20 -46.50 29.87
C THR A 155 12.81 -45.35 28.96
N ILE A 156 12.72 -45.58 27.64
CA ILE A 156 12.21 -44.60 26.67
C ILE A 156 10.71 -44.81 26.54
N THR A 157 9.92 -43.82 26.99
CA THR A 157 8.46 -43.90 27.00
C THR A 157 7.82 -42.57 26.63
N ASN A 158 6.49 -42.58 26.50
CA ASN A 158 5.67 -41.38 26.33
C ASN A 158 6.12 -40.45 25.18
N PRO A 159 6.18 -40.93 23.92
CA PRO A 159 6.46 -40.06 22.78
C PRO A 159 5.39 -38.95 22.69
N ARG A 160 5.83 -37.71 22.57
CA ARG A 160 4.99 -36.52 22.43
C ARG A 160 5.42 -35.75 21.18
N PRO A 161 4.93 -36.15 20.00
CA PRO A 161 5.21 -35.43 18.76
C PRO A 161 4.52 -34.06 18.75
N ALA A 162 5.16 -33.07 18.16
CA ALA A 162 4.68 -31.70 18.03
C ALA A 162 5.13 -31.08 16.71
N LEU A 163 4.18 -30.51 15.97
CA LEU A 163 4.39 -29.63 14.84
C LEU A 163 4.46 -28.17 15.33
N THR A 164 5.40 -27.40 14.79
CA THR A 164 5.38 -25.94 14.95
C THR A 164 4.16 -25.39 14.22
N SER A 165 3.24 -24.77 14.96
CA SER A 165 2.04 -24.20 14.34
C SER A 165 2.39 -22.93 13.59
N ARG A 166 2.04 -22.87 12.30
CA ARG A 166 2.34 -21.76 11.40
C ARG A 166 1.39 -21.75 10.21
N THR A 167 1.37 -20.63 9.50
CA THR A 167 0.76 -20.50 8.18
C THR A 167 1.87 -20.50 7.12
N ILE A 168 1.60 -21.15 6.00
CA ILE A 168 2.46 -21.14 4.81
C ILE A 168 1.57 -20.72 3.64
N ASP A 169 2.01 -19.73 2.88
CA ASP A 169 1.40 -19.35 1.62
C ASP A 169 2.18 -20.01 0.47
N VAL A 170 1.46 -20.62 -0.47
CA VAL A 170 2.03 -21.22 -1.68
C VAL A 170 1.15 -20.89 -2.88
N GLU A 171 1.70 -20.87 -4.08
CA GLU A 171 0.89 -20.79 -5.29
C GLU A 171 0.38 -22.18 -5.72
N SER A 172 -0.75 -22.23 -6.42
CA SER A 172 -1.25 -23.46 -7.01
C SER A 172 -0.23 -24.03 -8.01
N GLY A 173 0.26 -25.24 -7.74
CA GLY A 173 1.32 -25.91 -8.51
C GLY A 173 2.70 -25.84 -7.85
N GLU A 174 2.87 -25.02 -6.81
CA GLU A 174 4.11 -24.92 -6.04
C GLU A 174 4.24 -26.05 -5.00
N THR A 175 5.48 -26.33 -4.60
CA THR A 175 5.81 -27.31 -3.56
C THR A 175 6.73 -26.72 -2.51
N VAL A 176 6.51 -27.07 -1.24
CA VAL A 176 7.31 -26.59 -0.10
C VAL A 176 7.51 -27.71 0.93
N ASP A 177 8.64 -27.71 1.63
CA ASP A 177 8.90 -28.69 2.68
C ASP A 177 8.17 -28.35 3.99
N VAL A 178 7.53 -29.35 4.59
CA VAL A 178 6.84 -29.21 5.89
C VAL A 178 7.81 -28.89 7.03
N GLY A 179 9.11 -29.20 6.86
CA GLY A 179 10.16 -29.03 7.86
C GLY A 179 10.15 -30.11 8.96
N ASN A 180 11.20 -30.14 9.78
CA ASN A 180 11.31 -31.10 10.87
C ASN A 180 10.28 -30.82 11.97
N ALA A 181 9.83 -31.89 12.63
CA ALA A 181 8.99 -31.83 13.81
C ALA A 181 9.79 -32.18 15.07
N ILE A 182 9.30 -31.78 16.25
CA ILE A 182 9.91 -32.16 17.53
C ILE A 182 9.17 -33.36 18.10
N VAL A 183 9.89 -34.36 18.60
CA VAL A 183 9.34 -35.44 19.41
C VAL A 183 10.01 -35.42 20.77
N THR A 184 9.23 -35.16 21.82
CA THR A 184 9.72 -35.27 23.19
C THR A 184 9.50 -36.68 23.71
N PHE A 185 10.55 -37.28 24.25
CA PHE A 185 10.50 -38.58 24.93
C PHE A 185 10.80 -38.43 26.41
N ASP A 186 10.14 -39.22 27.26
CA ASP A 186 10.63 -39.46 28.61
C ASP A 186 11.72 -40.55 28.54
N VAL A 187 12.93 -40.20 28.96
CA VAL A 187 14.08 -41.09 29.05
C VAL A 187 14.52 -41.18 30.50
N ASP A 188 14.12 -42.26 31.19
CA ASP A 188 14.39 -42.49 32.62
C ASP A 188 13.95 -41.31 33.51
N GLY A 189 12.77 -40.74 33.21
CA GLY A 189 12.18 -39.62 33.95
C GLY A 189 12.69 -38.24 33.55
N THR A 190 13.51 -38.13 32.50
CA THR A 190 13.99 -36.86 31.94
C THR A 190 13.47 -36.68 30.52
N ASP A 191 12.96 -35.49 30.21
CA ASP A 191 12.50 -35.17 28.87
C ASP A 191 13.66 -34.89 27.92
N ILE A 192 13.67 -35.58 26.78
CA ILE A 192 14.63 -35.39 25.69
C ILE A 192 13.85 -34.98 24.43
N ASN A 193 14.19 -33.84 23.86
CA ASN A 193 13.62 -33.34 22.61
C ASN A 193 14.46 -33.83 21.44
N VAL A 194 13.82 -34.51 20.48
CA VAL A 194 14.43 -34.97 19.24
C VAL A 194 13.83 -34.19 18.08
N SER A 195 14.67 -33.50 17.31
CA SER A 195 14.30 -32.96 16.00
C SER A 195 14.28 -34.10 14.99
N ALA A 196 13.13 -34.34 14.37
CA ALA A 196 12.87 -35.51 13.54
C ALA A 196 12.40 -35.08 12.14
N MET A 197 12.98 -35.68 11.11
CA MET A 197 12.58 -35.46 9.73
C MET A 197 11.13 -35.94 9.46
N PRO A 198 10.47 -35.37 8.43
CA PRO A 198 9.07 -35.68 8.10
C PRO A 198 8.79 -37.17 7.85
N GLY A 199 9.77 -37.95 7.37
CA GLY A 199 9.60 -39.38 7.04
C GLY A 199 9.12 -40.25 8.21
N TYR A 200 9.34 -39.82 9.46
CA TYR A 200 8.81 -40.50 10.64
C TYR A 200 7.30 -40.37 10.83
N PHE A 201 6.68 -39.37 10.20
CA PHE A 201 5.29 -39.00 10.42
C PHE A 201 4.38 -39.46 9.29
N THR A 202 3.10 -39.52 9.57
CA THR A 202 2.04 -39.60 8.56
C THR A 202 1.25 -38.31 8.63
N PHE A 203 1.33 -37.50 7.58
CA PHE A 203 0.60 -36.25 7.49
C PHE A 203 -0.80 -36.47 6.91
N THR A 204 -1.75 -35.64 7.34
CA THR A 204 -3.13 -35.64 6.86
C THR A 204 -3.55 -34.22 6.56
N SER A 205 -4.07 -34.00 5.35
CA SER A 205 -4.68 -32.72 4.95
C SER A 205 -6.17 -32.72 5.24
N SER A 206 -6.70 -31.60 5.74
CA SER A 206 -8.13 -31.38 5.86
C SER A 206 -8.85 -31.29 4.51
N ASN A 207 -8.13 -30.96 3.43
CA ASN A 207 -8.65 -30.89 2.06
C ASN A 207 -7.58 -31.25 1.03
N THR A 208 -7.60 -32.51 0.56
CA THR A 208 -6.63 -33.01 -0.43
C THR A 208 -6.86 -32.48 -1.85
N GLY A 209 -7.98 -31.80 -2.13
CA GLY A 209 -8.17 -31.05 -3.37
C GLY A 209 -7.44 -29.72 -3.41
N VAL A 210 -7.03 -29.22 -2.24
CA VAL A 210 -6.32 -27.95 -2.05
C VAL A 210 -4.84 -28.22 -1.78
N VAL A 211 -4.53 -29.07 -0.80
CA VAL A 211 -3.14 -29.40 -0.42
C VAL A 211 -2.97 -30.90 -0.27
N SER A 212 -1.95 -31.45 -0.91
CA SER A 212 -1.41 -32.78 -0.61
C SER A 212 -0.05 -32.68 0.05
N VAL A 213 0.33 -33.71 0.79
CA VAL A 213 1.67 -33.84 1.38
C VAL A 213 2.13 -35.28 1.19
N ASP A 214 3.35 -35.46 0.69
CA ASP A 214 3.90 -36.78 0.41
C ASP A 214 4.58 -37.42 1.64
N ALA A 215 5.18 -38.59 1.45
CA ALA A 215 5.82 -39.34 2.52
C ALA A 215 7.16 -38.75 2.97
N ASP A 216 7.78 -37.90 2.16
CA ASP A 216 9.04 -37.21 2.47
C ASP A 216 8.78 -35.83 3.09
N GLY A 217 7.51 -35.42 3.21
CA GLY A 217 7.09 -34.16 3.82
C GLY A 217 6.98 -33.00 2.85
N VAL A 218 6.96 -33.27 1.54
CA VAL A 218 6.78 -32.24 0.52
C VAL A 218 5.29 -31.94 0.40
N ILE A 219 4.93 -30.70 0.67
CA ILE A 219 3.60 -30.12 0.48
C ILE A 219 3.45 -29.74 -0.98
N SER A 220 2.29 -29.95 -1.58
CA SER A 220 1.95 -29.48 -2.94
C SER A 220 0.60 -28.77 -2.94
N GLY A 221 0.57 -27.54 -3.46
CA GLY A 221 -0.67 -26.79 -3.71
C GLY A 221 -1.38 -27.34 -4.94
N ALA A 222 -2.46 -28.11 -4.76
CA ALA A 222 -3.21 -28.75 -5.84
C ALA A 222 -4.37 -27.88 -6.36
N GLY A 223 -4.90 -26.98 -5.54
CA GLY A 223 -5.99 -26.08 -5.92
C GLY A 223 -6.14 -24.94 -4.92
N VAL A 224 -6.65 -23.80 -5.40
CA VAL A 224 -6.79 -22.57 -4.62
C VAL A 224 -7.71 -22.76 -3.40
N GLY A 225 -7.31 -22.20 -2.26
CA GLY A 225 -8.01 -22.24 -0.98
C GLY A 225 -7.10 -22.68 0.17
N ASP A 226 -7.69 -22.91 1.35
CA ASP A 226 -6.92 -23.23 2.54
C ASP A 226 -7.10 -24.69 2.98
N ALA A 227 -6.03 -25.28 3.50
CA ALA A 227 -6.05 -26.59 4.15
C ALA A 227 -5.18 -26.60 5.41
N THR A 228 -5.54 -27.45 6.36
CA THR A 228 -4.76 -27.66 7.59
C THR A 228 -4.12 -29.04 7.53
N LEU A 229 -2.80 -29.08 7.72
CA LEU A 229 -2.02 -30.29 7.87
C LEU A 229 -1.86 -30.64 9.35
N THR A 230 -2.20 -31.89 9.68
CA THR A 230 -1.88 -32.52 10.97
C THR A 230 -0.98 -33.73 10.73
N ALA A 231 -0.33 -34.24 11.77
CA ALA A 231 0.56 -35.40 11.67
C ALA A 231 0.35 -36.40 12.80
N THR A 232 0.71 -37.66 12.54
CA THR A 232 0.83 -38.70 13.56
C THR A 232 2.20 -39.36 13.51
N LEU A 233 2.80 -39.61 14.67
CA LEU A 233 3.96 -40.50 14.84
C LEU A 233 3.43 -41.90 15.20
N GLY A 234 3.40 -42.80 14.23
CA GLY A 234 2.69 -44.08 14.38
C GLY A 234 1.21 -43.84 14.72
N THR A 235 0.78 -44.24 15.92
CA THR A 235 -0.59 -44.02 16.40
C THR A 235 -0.77 -42.77 17.28
N VAL A 236 0.30 -42.02 17.54
CA VAL A 236 0.28 -40.86 18.44
C VAL A 236 0.11 -39.59 17.62
N ALA A 237 -0.96 -38.83 17.87
CA ALA A 237 -1.18 -37.54 17.21
C ALA A 237 -0.15 -36.50 17.65
N ALA A 238 0.41 -35.77 16.68
CA ALA A 238 1.21 -34.60 16.96
C ALA A 238 0.32 -33.45 17.46
N THR A 239 0.82 -32.70 18.43
CA THR A 239 0.20 -31.40 18.78
C THR A 239 0.57 -30.35 17.73
N GLY A 240 -0.24 -29.29 17.61
CA GLY A 240 -0.05 -28.25 16.60
C GLY A 240 -0.53 -28.67 15.21
N SER A 241 -0.51 -27.72 14.28
CA SER A 241 -0.94 -27.90 12.90
C SER A 241 -0.35 -26.82 12.00
N ILE A 242 -0.22 -27.12 10.72
CA ILE A 242 0.23 -26.14 9.71
C ILE A 242 -0.97 -25.77 8.86
N THR A 243 -1.29 -24.48 8.77
CA THR A 243 -2.25 -23.97 7.79
C THR A 243 -1.51 -23.67 6.52
N VAL A 244 -2.03 -24.12 5.38
CA VAL A 244 -1.47 -23.85 4.06
C VAL A 244 -2.54 -23.14 3.25
N ASN A 245 -2.25 -21.91 2.84
CA ASN A 245 -3.09 -21.13 1.95
C ASN A 245 -2.52 -21.29 0.54
N VAL A 246 -3.33 -21.82 -0.38
CA VAL A 246 -2.95 -21.98 -1.78
C VAL A 246 -3.59 -20.84 -2.57
N ASN A 247 -2.75 -19.96 -3.10
CA ASN A 247 -3.17 -18.80 -3.87
C ASN A 247 -3.17 -19.12 -5.37
N THR A 248 -3.92 -18.34 -6.15
CA THR A 248 -3.81 -18.39 -7.61
C THR A 248 -2.41 -17.91 -8.00
N PRO A 249 -1.70 -18.60 -8.92
CA PRO A 249 -0.43 -18.10 -9.42
C PRO A 249 -0.62 -16.72 -10.03
N GLN A 250 0.25 -15.77 -9.67
CA GLN A 250 0.19 -14.46 -10.31
C GLN A 250 0.49 -14.58 -11.81
N ALA A 251 -0.22 -13.79 -12.62
CA ALA A 251 0.10 -13.69 -14.03
C ALA A 251 1.51 -13.11 -14.20
N VAL A 252 2.15 -13.40 -15.34
CA VAL A 252 3.42 -12.78 -15.73
C VAL A 252 3.27 -12.18 -17.13
N PRO A 253 3.97 -11.09 -17.49
CA PRO A 253 3.85 -10.53 -18.83
C PRO A 253 4.34 -11.55 -19.86
N SER A 254 3.55 -11.78 -20.90
CA SER A 254 3.88 -12.75 -21.97
C SER A 254 4.59 -12.11 -23.16
N THR A 255 4.56 -10.78 -23.23
CA THR A 255 5.26 -9.95 -24.21
C THR A 255 6.00 -8.84 -23.49
N ALA A 256 7.12 -8.38 -24.05
CA ALA A 256 7.83 -7.21 -23.53
C ALA A 256 7.00 -5.93 -23.68
N ALA A 257 7.46 -4.86 -23.03
CA ALA A 257 6.86 -3.54 -23.16
C ALA A 257 6.98 -3.01 -24.62
N PRO A 258 6.18 -2.00 -25.00
CA PRO A 258 6.31 -1.36 -26.31
C PRO A 258 7.72 -0.77 -26.52
N THR A 259 8.37 -1.07 -27.65
CA THR A 259 9.68 -0.48 -27.94
C THR A 259 9.57 1.05 -28.11
N PRO A 260 10.38 1.85 -27.38
CA PRO A 260 10.37 3.31 -27.51
C PRO A 260 10.66 3.79 -28.93
N THR A 261 10.01 4.89 -29.32
CA THR A 261 10.13 5.47 -30.68
C THR A 261 10.73 6.87 -30.71
N VAL A 262 11.06 7.46 -29.55
CA VAL A 262 11.69 8.79 -29.48
C VAL A 262 13.10 8.71 -30.08
N ASP A 263 13.53 9.75 -30.79
CA ASP A 263 14.89 9.80 -31.33
C ASP A 263 15.89 9.76 -30.18
N ALA A 264 16.87 8.86 -30.24
CA ALA A 264 17.87 8.68 -29.20
C ALA A 264 18.69 9.96 -28.93
N ALA A 265 18.72 10.93 -29.87
CA ALA A 265 19.35 12.23 -29.65
C ALA A 265 18.61 13.12 -28.64
N ASP A 266 17.32 12.86 -28.41
CA ASP A 266 16.44 13.63 -27.54
C ASP A 266 16.17 12.91 -26.21
N VAL A 267 16.87 11.80 -25.93
CA VAL A 267 16.60 10.90 -24.80
C VAL A 267 17.80 10.82 -23.84
N ILE A 268 17.50 10.83 -22.54
CA ILE A 268 18.37 10.38 -21.45
C ILE A 268 17.73 9.14 -20.83
N SER A 269 18.32 7.97 -21.05
CA SER A 269 17.75 6.68 -20.62
C SER A 269 18.36 6.22 -19.30
N LEU A 270 17.55 5.69 -18.38
CA LEU A 270 18.02 4.97 -17.19
C LEU A 270 17.98 3.46 -17.41
N PHE A 271 16.98 2.97 -18.14
CA PHE A 271 16.79 1.55 -18.43
C PHE A 271 15.97 1.36 -19.70
N SER A 272 16.59 0.92 -20.79
CA SER A 272 15.87 0.49 -21.99
C SER A 272 16.81 -0.24 -22.95
N ASN A 273 16.37 -1.37 -23.48
CA ASN A 273 17.08 -2.07 -24.55
C ASN A 273 17.12 -1.28 -25.88
N ALA A 274 16.34 -0.21 -26.02
CA ALA A 274 16.30 0.64 -27.21
C ALA A 274 17.35 1.77 -27.21
N TYR A 275 17.87 2.15 -26.04
CA TYR A 275 18.74 3.32 -25.87
C TYR A 275 20.10 2.94 -25.24
N THR A 276 20.99 3.92 -25.14
CA THR A 276 22.19 3.79 -24.29
C THR A 276 21.86 4.37 -22.93
N ASP A 277 21.89 3.54 -21.91
CA ASP A 277 21.53 3.94 -20.55
C ASP A 277 22.66 4.70 -19.85
N GLU A 278 22.27 5.70 -19.07
CA GLU A 278 23.10 6.35 -18.07
C GLU A 278 23.41 5.38 -16.92
N THR A 279 24.39 5.73 -16.09
CA THR A 279 24.77 4.87 -14.96
C THR A 279 23.74 4.96 -13.84
N VAL A 280 23.10 3.84 -13.52
CA VAL A 280 22.32 3.65 -12.29
C VAL A 280 23.16 2.84 -11.30
N ASN A 281 23.36 3.37 -10.09
CA ASN A 281 24.21 2.76 -9.07
C ASN A 281 23.52 1.56 -8.44
N LEU A 282 22.26 1.70 -8.06
CA LEU A 282 21.43 0.66 -7.44
C LEU A 282 20.00 0.75 -7.95
N TRP A 283 19.44 -0.41 -8.29
CA TRP A 283 18.02 -0.55 -8.66
C TRP A 283 17.12 -0.89 -7.46
N SER A 284 17.74 -1.26 -6.34
CA SER A 284 17.12 -1.43 -5.03
C SER A 284 18.19 -1.11 -3.98
N THR A 285 17.84 -0.22 -3.06
CA THR A 285 18.72 0.38 -2.05
C THR A 285 18.57 -0.33 -0.71
N ASP A 286 19.58 -0.23 0.17
CA ASP A 286 19.54 -0.88 1.49
C ASP A 286 18.50 -0.33 2.48
N TRP A 287 17.91 0.82 2.16
CA TRP A 287 16.86 1.47 2.93
C TRP A 287 15.45 1.21 2.39
N ASP A 288 15.32 0.40 1.33
CA ASP A 288 14.02 -0.01 0.80
C ASP A 288 13.50 -1.31 1.45
N ASP A 289 12.24 -1.64 1.18
CA ASP A 289 11.55 -2.83 1.73
C ASP A 289 10.87 -3.57 0.58
N THR A 290 11.67 -4.03 -0.38
CA THR A 290 11.19 -4.67 -1.61
C THR A 290 12.24 -5.63 -2.17
N ASP A 291 11.78 -6.70 -2.80
CA ASP A 291 12.64 -7.60 -3.53
C ASP A 291 12.71 -7.22 -5.01
N LEU A 292 13.92 -7.32 -5.60
CA LEU A 292 14.18 -7.08 -7.01
C LEU A 292 14.70 -8.35 -7.69
N GLU A 293 14.15 -8.65 -8.87
CA GLU A 293 14.60 -9.70 -9.76
C GLU A 293 14.76 -9.14 -11.19
N ASP A 294 15.91 -9.38 -11.82
CA ASP A 294 16.10 -9.11 -13.24
C ASP A 294 15.61 -10.32 -14.04
N ILE A 295 14.65 -10.09 -14.93
CA ILE A 295 14.13 -11.13 -15.82
C ILE A 295 14.29 -10.73 -17.29
N THR A 296 14.02 -11.67 -18.19
CA THR A 296 13.95 -11.39 -19.63
C THR A 296 12.63 -11.89 -20.21
N ILE A 297 12.00 -11.06 -21.04
CA ILE A 297 10.80 -11.42 -21.80
C ILE A 297 11.13 -11.36 -23.28
N GLY A 298 11.34 -12.54 -23.88
CA GLY A 298 11.89 -12.62 -25.23
C GLY A 298 13.37 -12.23 -25.24
N SER A 299 13.66 -11.02 -25.72
CA SER A 299 15.02 -10.44 -25.74
C SER A 299 15.12 -9.12 -24.98
N ASP A 300 14.03 -8.70 -24.33
CA ASP A 300 13.97 -7.48 -23.53
C ASP A 300 14.31 -7.78 -22.09
N ASP A 301 15.08 -6.90 -21.46
CA ASP A 301 15.44 -6.98 -20.05
C ASP A 301 14.38 -6.24 -19.23
N ILE A 302 13.93 -6.82 -18.12
CA ILE A 302 12.83 -6.27 -17.31
C ILE A 302 13.22 -6.26 -15.84
N LYS A 303 12.91 -5.17 -15.13
CA LYS A 303 13.00 -5.10 -13.66
C LYS A 303 11.71 -5.60 -13.04
N LYS A 304 11.75 -6.69 -12.29
CA LYS A 304 10.60 -7.19 -11.52
C LYS A 304 10.79 -6.84 -10.05
N TYR A 305 9.95 -5.95 -9.54
CA TYR A 305 9.82 -5.69 -8.11
C TYR A 305 8.69 -6.55 -7.54
N TYR A 306 8.92 -7.23 -6.43
CA TYR A 306 7.93 -8.05 -5.73
C TYR A 306 8.07 -7.89 -4.22
N ASN A 307 7.00 -8.18 -3.48
CA ASN A 307 6.84 -7.67 -2.11
C ASN A 307 7.01 -6.14 -2.08
N LEU A 308 6.53 -5.46 -3.12
CA LEU A 308 6.68 -4.02 -3.27
C LEU A 308 5.93 -3.29 -2.14
N SER A 309 6.68 -2.57 -1.33
CA SER A 309 6.20 -1.54 -0.43
C SER A 309 6.68 -0.19 -0.96
N PHE A 310 8.00 -0.02 -1.01
CA PHE A 310 8.68 1.01 -1.78
C PHE A 310 10.08 0.51 -2.15
N ALA A 311 10.58 0.94 -3.32
CA ALA A 311 11.87 0.61 -3.88
C ALA A 311 12.65 1.88 -4.22
N GLY A 312 13.89 1.96 -3.76
CA GLY A 312 14.80 3.06 -4.06
C GLY A 312 15.69 2.76 -5.26
N VAL A 313 15.64 3.62 -6.27
CA VAL A 313 16.58 3.61 -7.40
C VAL A 313 17.55 4.78 -7.24
N ASP A 314 18.83 4.46 -7.07
CA ASP A 314 19.92 5.42 -6.81
C ASP A 314 20.80 5.56 -8.04
N PHE A 315 20.93 6.79 -8.52
CA PHE A 315 21.81 7.22 -9.61
C PHE A 315 22.51 8.53 -9.21
N SER A 316 22.95 8.61 -7.97
CA SER A 316 23.58 9.80 -7.38
C SER A 316 25.08 9.94 -7.70
N ASP A 317 25.74 8.90 -8.20
CA ASP A 317 27.17 8.92 -8.57
C ASP A 317 27.42 8.40 -10.01
N PRO A 318 27.39 9.30 -11.03
CA PRO A 318 27.05 10.72 -10.94
C PRO A 318 25.55 10.99 -11.05
N THR A 319 25.09 12.08 -10.44
CA THR A 319 23.76 12.66 -10.71
C THR A 319 23.57 12.99 -12.18
N ILE A 320 22.32 13.03 -12.64
CA ILE A 320 21.93 13.23 -14.04
C ILE A 320 21.27 14.61 -14.21
N ASP A 321 21.75 15.37 -15.20
CA ASP A 321 21.14 16.66 -15.60
C ASP A 321 20.05 16.42 -16.64
N VAL A 322 18.79 16.54 -16.24
CA VAL A 322 17.61 16.44 -17.11
C VAL A 322 16.97 17.80 -17.37
N SER A 323 17.70 18.91 -17.14
CA SER A 323 17.16 20.27 -17.26
C SER A 323 16.70 20.65 -18.66
N SER A 324 17.22 20.00 -19.70
CA SER A 324 16.76 20.17 -21.08
C SER A 324 15.60 19.27 -21.49
N MET A 325 15.23 18.30 -20.64
CA MET A 325 14.15 17.35 -20.94
C MET A 325 12.80 17.93 -20.53
N THR A 326 11.75 17.47 -21.20
CA THR A 326 10.38 17.95 -20.96
C THR A 326 9.45 16.87 -20.45
N ARG A 327 9.79 15.58 -20.62
CA ARG A 327 8.95 14.44 -20.23
C ARG A 327 9.74 13.33 -19.54
N PHE A 328 9.02 12.57 -18.73
CA PHE A 328 9.46 11.33 -18.09
C PHE A 328 8.57 10.18 -18.62
N HIS A 329 9.20 9.05 -18.93
CA HIS A 329 8.56 7.86 -19.44
C HIS A 329 8.97 6.63 -18.63
N MET A 330 8.01 5.73 -18.36
CA MET A 330 8.21 4.41 -17.76
C MET A 330 7.11 3.46 -18.26
N ASP A 331 7.46 2.25 -18.66
CA ASP A 331 6.48 1.18 -18.90
C ASP A 331 6.32 0.32 -17.65
N VAL A 332 5.08 0.09 -17.22
CA VAL A 332 4.72 -0.69 -16.03
C VAL A 332 3.71 -1.77 -16.39
N TRP A 333 3.91 -2.98 -15.89
CA TRP A 333 2.94 -4.08 -15.95
C TRP A 333 2.77 -4.67 -14.55
N THR A 334 1.54 -4.98 -14.15
CA THR A 334 1.28 -5.63 -12.87
C THR A 334 0.26 -6.76 -13.03
N PRO A 335 0.42 -7.90 -12.33
CA PRO A 335 -0.62 -8.91 -12.25
C PRO A 335 -1.67 -8.59 -11.18
N VAL A 336 -1.42 -7.56 -10.35
CA VAL A 336 -2.27 -7.24 -9.22
C VAL A 336 -3.39 -6.30 -9.67
N PRO A 337 -4.65 -6.53 -9.24
CA PRO A 337 -5.76 -5.64 -9.57
C PRO A 337 -5.47 -4.18 -9.19
N THR A 338 -5.78 -3.26 -10.10
CA THR A 338 -5.53 -1.82 -9.96
C THR A 338 -6.79 -1.03 -9.59
N ASP A 339 -7.87 -1.71 -9.19
CA ASP A 339 -9.10 -1.05 -8.74
C ASP A 339 -8.88 -0.31 -7.42
N ALA A 340 -9.57 0.82 -7.20
CA ALA A 340 -9.53 1.56 -5.94
C ALA A 340 -9.69 0.63 -4.72
N PRO A 341 -8.85 0.80 -3.67
CA PRO A 341 -8.00 1.96 -3.40
C PRO A 341 -6.53 1.79 -3.84
N ALA A 342 -6.21 0.84 -4.72
CA ALA A 342 -4.81 0.56 -5.06
C ALA A 342 -4.14 1.72 -5.80
N GLU A 343 -2.98 2.16 -5.32
CA GLU A 343 -2.17 3.18 -5.99
C GLU A 343 -0.77 2.66 -6.36
N PHE A 344 -0.19 3.27 -7.40
CA PHE A 344 1.22 3.16 -7.76
C PHE A 344 1.82 4.57 -7.78
N THR A 345 2.98 4.78 -7.17
CA THR A 345 3.60 6.10 -7.10
C THR A 345 5.01 6.12 -7.65
N ILE A 346 5.36 7.27 -8.24
CA ILE A 346 6.71 7.57 -8.70
C ILE A 346 7.12 8.90 -8.10
N LYS A 347 8.22 8.90 -7.36
CA LYS A 347 8.83 10.11 -6.82
C LYS A 347 10.20 10.34 -7.46
N LEU A 348 10.46 11.57 -7.86
CA LEU A 348 11.75 12.01 -8.39
C LEU A 348 12.42 12.95 -7.40
N VAL A 349 13.73 12.82 -7.21
CA VAL A 349 14.53 13.63 -6.27
C VAL A 349 15.76 14.22 -6.97
N ASP A 350 15.88 15.54 -6.92
CA ASP A 350 17.04 16.33 -7.36
C ASP A 350 17.78 16.86 -6.13
N PHE A 351 19.08 16.62 -6.04
CA PHE A 351 19.94 17.01 -4.91
C PHE A 351 20.37 18.49 -4.97
N GLY A 352 19.53 19.35 -5.54
CA GLY A 352 19.75 20.79 -5.54
C GLY A 352 21.02 21.20 -6.29
N ALA A 353 21.61 22.34 -5.91
CA ALA A 353 22.77 22.91 -6.58
C ALA A 353 24.10 22.37 -6.04
N ASP A 354 24.11 21.80 -4.84
CA ASP A 354 25.31 21.22 -4.25
C ASP A 354 25.57 19.76 -4.69
N GLY A 355 24.56 19.11 -5.27
CA GLY A 355 24.64 17.74 -5.78
C GLY A 355 24.74 16.69 -4.67
N ALA A 356 24.27 17.01 -3.46
CA ALA A 356 24.33 16.12 -2.31
C ALA A 356 23.03 16.13 -1.48
N PHE A 357 22.59 14.94 -1.06
CA PHE A 357 21.40 14.82 -0.22
C PHE A 357 21.55 15.50 1.15
N GLY A 358 20.49 16.17 1.61
CA GLY A 358 20.37 16.73 2.95
C GLY A 358 20.94 18.15 3.12
N GLY A 359 21.20 18.86 2.02
CA GLY A 359 21.71 20.25 1.98
C GLY A 359 20.63 21.32 2.19
N GLY A 360 19.36 20.95 2.12
CA GLY A 360 18.20 21.85 2.24
C GLY A 360 17.83 22.56 0.92
N ASP A 361 18.55 22.29 -0.16
CA ASP A 361 18.23 22.68 -1.53
C ASP A 361 17.63 21.55 -2.38
N ASP A 362 17.57 20.33 -1.84
CA ASP A 362 16.88 19.17 -2.42
C ASP A 362 15.45 19.50 -2.85
N ARG A 363 15.05 18.98 -4.02
CA ARG A 363 13.70 19.14 -4.58
C ARG A 363 13.16 17.79 -4.99
N GLU A 364 11.90 17.59 -4.66
CA GLU A 364 11.24 16.32 -4.91
C GLU A 364 9.74 16.53 -5.14
N HIS A 365 9.15 15.60 -5.87
CA HIS A 365 7.71 15.48 -5.99
C HIS A 365 7.34 14.04 -6.28
N GLU A 366 6.19 13.62 -5.79
CA GLU A 366 5.62 12.31 -6.02
C GLU A 366 4.35 12.46 -6.86
N LEU A 367 4.18 11.58 -7.84
CA LEU A 367 2.96 11.41 -8.59
C LEU A 367 2.34 10.06 -8.23
N ALA A 368 1.02 10.04 -8.08
CA ALA A 368 0.24 8.83 -7.88
C ALA A 368 -0.53 8.47 -9.16
N PHE A 369 -0.68 7.17 -9.39
CA PHE A 369 -1.34 6.55 -10.52
C PHE A 369 -2.34 5.52 -9.97
N ASP A 370 -3.62 5.70 -10.29
CA ASP A 370 -4.79 5.00 -9.74
C ASP A 370 -5.49 4.12 -10.80
N GLU A 371 -6.72 3.67 -10.53
CA GLU A 371 -7.51 2.87 -11.46
C GLU A 371 -7.80 3.54 -12.81
N ASN A 372 -7.65 4.86 -12.93
CA ASN A 372 -7.90 5.61 -14.16
C ASN A 372 -6.68 5.64 -15.08
N THR A 373 -5.49 5.37 -14.53
CA THR A 373 -4.21 5.46 -15.25
C THR A 373 -3.48 4.13 -15.31
N MET A 374 -3.78 3.20 -14.41
CA MET A 374 -3.20 1.87 -14.34
C MET A 374 -4.19 0.79 -14.80
N SER A 375 -3.65 -0.31 -15.32
CA SER A 375 -4.44 -1.50 -15.68
C SER A 375 -3.65 -2.76 -15.35
N SER A 376 -4.33 -3.75 -14.77
CA SER A 376 -3.73 -5.05 -14.50
C SER A 376 -3.64 -5.92 -15.76
N GLU A 377 -2.64 -6.79 -15.79
CA GLU A 377 -2.33 -7.74 -16.85
C GLU A 377 -2.05 -7.13 -18.24
N SER A 378 -1.81 -5.83 -18.34
CA SER A 378 -1.34 -5.13 -19.54
C SER A 378 -0.23 -4.11 -19.26
N TRP A 379 0.61 -3.84 -20.26
CA TRP A 379 1.64 -2.81 -20.17
C TRP A 379 0.98 -1.44 -20.26
N VAL A 380 1.30 -0.59 -19.30
CA VAL A 380 0.89 0.81 -19.21
C VAL A 380 2.13 1.67 -19.38
N SER A 381 2.10 2.54 -20.39
CA SER A 381 3.15 3.55 -20.58
C SER A 381 2.80 4.80 -19.79
N ILE A 382 3.49 5.02 -18.67
CA ILE A 382 3.43 6.26 -17.91
C ILE A 382 4.30 7.28 -18.63
N ASP A 383 3.67 8.19 -19.37
CA ASP A 383 4.34 9.28 -20.07
C ASP A 383 3.82 10.64 -19.57
N VAL A 384 4.57 11.27 -18.67
CA VAL A 384 4.15 12.50 -17.96
C VAL A 384 5.11 13.65 -18.22
N PRO A 385 4.63 14.91 -18.27
CA PRO A 385 5.54 16.04 -18.38
C PRO A 385 6.29 16.20 -17.08
N LEU A 386 7.56 16.58 -17.15
CA LEU A 386 8.36 16.88 -15.97
C LEU A 386 7.80 18.04 -15.14
N LEU A 387 6.93 18.88 -15.71
CA LEU A 387 6.22 19.93 -14.99
C LEU A 387 5.11 19.39 -14.06
N ALA A 388 4.61 18.17 -14.27
CA ALA A 388 3.66 17.54 -13.37
C ALA A 388 4.29 17.29 -11.98
N PHE A 389 5.61 17.08 -11.93
CA PHE A 389 6.39 17.02 -10.70
C PHE A 389 6.58 18.44 -10.12
N SER A 390 5.49 19.07 -9.66
CA SER A 390 5.46 20.49 -9.29
C SER A 390 6.47 20.91 -8.20
N GLY A 391 6.81 19.98 -7.30
CA GLY A 391 7.86 20.16 -6.28
C GLY A 391 9.29 20.04 -6.79
N LEU A 392 9.51 19.42 -7.96
CA LEU A 392 10.80 19.23 -8.63
C LEU A 392 11.25 20.51 -9.36
N THR A 393 11.42 21.59 -8.59
CA THR A 393 11.74 22.93 -9.13
C THR A 393 13.15 23.05 -9.72
N THR A 394 14.03 22.08 -9.44
CA THR A 394 15.37 21.93 -10.01
C THR A 394 15.51 20.54 -10.65
N LYS A 395 16.36 20.43 -11.67
CA LYS A 395 16.51 19.21 -12.51
C LYS A 395 17.97 18.99 -12.99
N GLY A 396 18.91 19.67 -12.37
CA GLY A 396 20.32 19.67 -12.82
C GLY A 396 21.15 18.57 -12.18
N HIS A 397 20.68 18.00 -11.06
CA HIS A 397 21.35 16.96 -10.30
C HIS A 397 20.30 15.93 -9.82
N LEU A 398 19.51 15.41 -10.77
CA LEU A 398 18.57 14.34 -10.47
C LEU A 398 19.36 13.11 -10.02
N ALA A 399 18.98 12.53 -8.89
CA ALA A 399 19.82 11.57 -8.20
C ALA A 399 19.08 10.29 -7.79
N GLN A 400 17.76 10.38 -7.58
CA GLN A 400 16.98 9.23 -7.12
C GLN A 400 15.59 9.20 -7.75
N MET A 401 15.08 7.98 -7.87
CA MET A 401 13.68 7.68 -8.15
C MET A 401 13.17 6.69 -7.11
N ILE A 402 11.99 6.93 -6.56
CA ILE A 402 11.32 6.01 -5.64
C ILE A 402 10.06 5.51 -6.30
N ILE A 403 9.89 4.19 -6.27
CA ILE A 403 8.76 3.47 -6.83
C ILE A 403 8.03 2.83 -5.65
N SER A 404 6.73 3.10 -5.48
CA SER A 404 5.99 2.67 -4.29
C SER A 404 4.53 2.36 -4.65
N GLY A 405 3.77 1.80 -3.70
CA GLY A 405 2.32 1.62 -3.84
C GLY A 405 1.79 0.27 -3.36
N ASP A 406 0.51 0.02 -3.62
CA ASP A 406 -0.24 -1.14 -3.11
C ASP A 406 -0.20 -2.35 -4.05
N LEU A 407 0.46 -2.23 -5.21
CA LEU A 407 0.44 -3.27 -6.22
C LEU A 407 1.23 -4.52 -5.84
N GLY A 408 2.16 -4.46 -4.89
CA GLY A 408 2.91 -5.61 -4.35
C GLY A 408 3.83 -6.36 -5.34
N THR A 409 3.55 -6.35 -6.65
CA THR A 409 4.39 -6.87 -7.73
C THR A 409 4.19 -6.02 -8.98
N VAL A 410 5.30 -5.49 -9.51
CA VAL A 410 5.33 -4.71 -10.75
C VAL A 410 6.54 -5.11 -11.59
N TYR A 411 6.35 -5.04 -12.90
CA TYR A 411 7.37 -5.27 -13.92
C TYR A 411 7.58 -3.95 -14.63
N ILE A 412 8.83 -3.51 -14.72
CA ILE A 412 9.21 -2.19 -15.17
C ILE A 412 10.20 -2.30 -16.31
N ASP A 413 9.97 -1.49 -17.33
CA ASP A 413 10.81 -1.35 -18.52
C ASP A 413 10.83 0.11 -18.98
N ASN A 414 11.72 0.44 -19.92
CA ASN A 414 11.79 1.71 -20.64
C ASN A 414 11.68 2.96 -19.75
N ILE A 415 12.60 3.11 -18.80
CA ILE A 415 12.69 4.26 -17.92
C ILE A 415 13.60 5.31 -18.55
N TYR A 416 13.04 6.43 -19.00
CA TYR A 416 13.82 7.49 -19.63
C TYR A 416 13.19 8.88 -19.52
N PHE A 417 14.01 9.90 -19.70
CA PHE A 417 13.60 11.29 -19.86
C PHE A 417 13.82 11.69 -21.31
N TYR A 418 12.95 12.55 -21.85
CA TYR A 418 13.15 13.04 -23.20
C TYR A 418 12.66 14.46 -23.43
N ASP A 419 13.22 15.11 -24.44
CA ASP A 419 12.73 16.38 -24.95
C ASP A 419 11.72 16.12 -26.08
N ALA A 420 10.43 16.34 -25.80
CA ALA A 420 9.38 16.27 -26.82
C ALA A 420 9.43 17.46 -27.82
N GLY A 421 10.36 18.39 -27.63
CA GLY A 421 10.42 19.66 -28.34
C GLY A 421 9.25 20.59 -27.96
N PRO A 422 9.17 21.80 -28.55
CA PRO A 422 8.03 22.68 -28.35
C PRO A 422 6.77 22.04 -28.93
N GLN A 423 5.89 21.55 -28.05
CA GLN A 423 4.57 21.09 -28.46
C GLN A 423 3.73 22.29 -28.91
N THR A 424 3.19 22.20 -30.13
CA THR A 424 2.29 23.22 -30.69
C THR A 424 0.84 22.70 -30.81
N ALA A 425 0.65 21.41 -30.54
CA ALA A 425 -0.62 20.70 -30.54
C ALA A 425 -0.51 19.46 -29.63
N PRO A 426 -1.62 18.93 -29.10
CA PRO A 426 -1.63 17.68 -28.36
C PRO A 426 -1.25 16.50 -29.27
N THR A 427 -0.54 15.53 -28.71
CA THR A 427 -0.10 14.31 -29.40
C THR A 427 -0.85 13.06 -28.94
N VAL A 428 -1.56 13.14 -27.83
CA VAL A 428 -2.45 12.10 -27.30
C VAL A 428 -3.88 12.65 -27.21
N PRO A 429 -4.92 11.82 -27.41
CA PRO A 429 -6.31 12.20 -27.22
C PRO A 429 -6.59 12.77 -25.82
N ALA A 430 -7.71 13.48 -25.66
CA ALA A 430 -8.19 13.83 -24.33
C ALA A 430 -8.57 12.55 -23.54
N PRO A 431 -8.56 12.59 -22.19
CA PRO A 431 -9.03 11.46 -21.38
C PRO A 431 -10.43 11.00 -21.79
N THR A 432 -10.68 9.70 -21.86
CA THR A 432 -12.02 9.19 -22.19
C THR A 432 -12.95 9.39 -20.98
N PRO A 433 -14.12 10.03 -21.14
CA PRO A 433 -15.06 10.24 -20.06
C PRO A 433 -15.52 8.93 -19.40
N THR A 434 -15.58 8.94 -18.06
CA THR A 434 -15.97 7.76 -17.25
C THR A 434 -17.41 7.81 -16.76
N VAL A 435 -18.07 8.97 -16.84
CA VAL A 435 -19.45 9.13 -16.38
C VAL A 435 -20.39 8.27 -17.22
N GLY A 436 -21.26 7.49 -16.57
CA GLY A 436 -22.22 6.65 -17.28
C GLY A 436 -23.13 7.48 -18.19
N ALA A 437 -23.21 7.11 -19.47
CA ALA A 437 -23.91 7.89 -20.52
C ALA A 437 -25.39 8.24 -20.21
N ALA A 438 -26.03 7.52 -19.28
CA ALA A 438 -27.39 7.83 -18.83
C ALA A 438 -27.49 9.11 -17.99
N ASN A 439 -26.37 9.57 -17.42
CA ASN A 439 -26.28 10.74 -16.55
C ASN A 439 -25.69 11.95 -17.29
N VAL A 440 -25.52 11.89 -18.61
CA VAL A 440 -24.78 12.85 -19.41
C VAL A 440 -25.66 13.47 -20.49
N ILE A 441 -25.54 14.79 -20.68
CA ILE A 441 -25.96 15.50 -21.89
C ILE A 441 -24.71 16.05 -22.57
N SER A 442 -24.29 15.41 -23.67
CA SER A 442 -23.06 15.77 -24.39
C SER A 442 -23.31 16.78 -25.50
N LEU A 443 -22.48 17.82 -25.58
CA LEU A 443 -22.40 18.75 -26.72
C LEU A 443 -21.34 18.28 -27.73
N PHE A 444 -20.24 17.67 -27.25
CA PHE A 444 -19.15 17.18 -28.08
C PHE A 444 -18.33 16.12 -27.34
N SER A 445 -18.39 14.86 -27.77
CA SER A 445 -17.52 13.78 -27.29
C SER A 445 -17.65 12.57 -28.19
N ASP A 446 -16.53 11.93 -28.54
CA ASP A 446 -16.57 10.65 -29.26
C ASP A 446 -17.06 9.47 -28.37
N ALA A 447 -17.11 9.65 -27.04
CA ALA A 447 -17.59 8.65 -26.08
C ALA A 447 -19.12 8.65 -25.91
N TYR A 448 -19.80 9.75 -26.24
CA TYR A 448 -21.24 9.94 -26.02
C TYR A 448 -22.01 10.19 -27.30
N THR A 449 -23.34 10.18 -27.20
CA THR A 449 -24.21 10.68 -28.27
C THR A 449 -24.45 12.17 -28.04
N ASP A 450 -23.93 13.00 -28.93
CA ASP A 450 -24.05 14.45 -28.83
C ASP A 450 -25.43 14.97 -29.21
N VAL A 451 -25.89 16.00 -28.48
CA VAL A 451 -27.03 16.82 -28.90
C VAL A 451 -26.61 17.80 -30.00
N PRO A 452 -27.53 18.26 -30.85
CA PRO A 452 -27.19 19.18 -31.92
C PRO A 452 -26.63 20.52 -31.41
N VAL A 453 -25.48 20.92 -31.94
CA VAL A 453 -24.90 22.26 -31.79
C VAL A 453 -25.06 23.03 -33.11
N ASP A 454 -25.61 24.24 -33.06
CA ASP A 454 -25.90 25.04 -34.26
C ASP A 454 -24.63 25.63 -34.88
N THR A 455 -23.72 26.12 -34.04
CA THR A 455 -22.40 26.59 -34.45
C THR A 455 -21.38 26.47 -33.33
N TRP A 456 -20.14 26.13 -33.70
CA TRP A 456 -18.96 26.14 -32.84
C TRP A 456 -18.19 27.47 -32.90
N SER A 457 -18.63 28.40 -33.74
CA SER A 457 -18.10 29.75 -33.86
C SER A 457 -19.20 30.69 -34.30
N ALA A 458 -19.74 31.45 -33.34
CA ALA A 458 -20.82 32.39 -33.56
C ALA A 458 -20.32 33.65 -34.28
N VAL A 459 -21.18 34.30 -35.05
CA VAL A 459 -20.79 35.48 -35.89
C VAL A 459 -20.24 36.68 -35.12
N TYR A 460 -20.44 36.72 -33.80
CA TYR A 460 -19.97 37.78 -32.92
C TYR A 460 -18.63 37.46 -32.24
N ASP A 461 -18.12 36.25 -32.41
CA ASP A 461 -16.91 35.79 -31.77
C ASP A 461 -15.63 36.42 -32.36
N VAL A 462 -14.52 36.21 -31.65
CA VAL A 462 -13.18 36.59 -32.07
C VAL A 462 -12.27 35.40 -31.78
N ALA A 463 -12.40 34.37 -32.63
CA ALA A 463 -11.58 33.18 -32.66
C ALA A 463 -11.70 32.52 -34.05
N ASP A 464 -10.69 31.74 -34.44
CA ASP A 464 -10.78 30.80 -35.55
C ASP A 464 -11.02 29.40 -34.97
N VAL A 465 -11.95 28.62 -35.53
CA VAL A 465 -12.19 27.22 -35.13
C VAL A 465 -11.94 26.26 -36.29
N GLU A 466 -11.28 25.14 -36.01
CA GLU A 466 -11.14 24.01 -36.94
C GLU A 466 -11.27 22.67 -36.20
N GLU A 467 -11.68 21.63 -36.93
CA GLU A 467 -11.58 20.25 -36.43
C GLU A 467 -10.11 19.82 -36.44
N TYR A 468 -9.68 19.15 -35.37
CA TYR A 468 -8.34 18.60 -35.23
C TYR A 468 -8.43 17.17 -34.70
N ALA A 469 -8.04 16.18 -35.50
CA ALA A 469 -8.10 14.78 -35.08
C ALA A 469 -6.77 14.31 -34.50
N ILE A 470 -6.81 13.62 -33.36
CA ILE A 470 -5.68 12.98 -32.70
C ILE A 470 -5.92 11.46 -32.73
N GLY A 471 -5.33 10.78 -33.70
CA GLY A 471 -5.67 9.38 -33.95
C GLY A 471 -7.12 9.25 -34.46
N SER A 472 -7.98 8.57 -33.69
CA SER A 472 -9.41 8.43 -33.99
C SER A 472 -10.31 9.43 -33.26
N ASP A 473 -9.73 10.20 -32.34
CA ASP A 473 -10.43 11.14 -31.46
C ASP A 473 -10.49 12.52 -32.14
N ASN A 474 -11.68 13.13 -32.13
CA ASN A 474 -11.95 14.42 -32.76
C ASN A 474 -11.95 15.51 -31.70
N THR A 475 -11.17 16.56 -31.95
CA THR A 475 -11.03 17.68 -31.03
C THR A 475 -11.33 19.00 -31.75
N LYS A 476 -11.84 20.03 -31.04
CA LYS A 476 -11.96 21.38 -31.59
C LYS A 476 -10.71 22.19 -31.28
N LYS A 477 -10.08 22.78 -32.29
CA LYS A 477 -8.98 23.72 -32.09
C LYS A 477 -9.45 25.14 -32.30
N TYR A 478 -9.31 25.97 -31.28
CA TYR A 478 -9.48 27.41 -31.35
C TYR A 478 -8.12 28.10 -31.45
N SER A 479 -7.98 29.03 -32.39
CA SER A 479 -6.80 29.86 -32.58
C SER A 479 -7.20 31.34 -32.62
N ASN A 480 -6.26 32.25 -32.35
CA ASN A 480 -6.57 33.67 -32.18
C ASN A 480 -7.71 33.93 -31.18
N LEU A 481 -7.84 33.05 -30.17
CA LEU A 481 -8.93 33.07 -29.20
C LEU A 481 -8.82 34.33 -28.33
N LEU A 482 -9.78 35.23 -28.50
CA LEU A 482 -10.13 36.24 -27.49
C LEU A 482 -11.41 35.81 -26.77
N PHE A 483 -12.43 35.40 -27.53
CA PHE A 483 -13.60 34.67 -27.06
C PHE A 483 -14.27 33.94 -28.22
N ALA A 484 -14.75 32.72 -28.00
CA ALA A 484 -15.48 31.90 -28.97
C ALA A 484 -16.90 31.64 -28.46
N GLY A 485 -17.90 31.90 -29.30
CA GLY A 485 -19.30 31.63 -29.00
C GLY A 485 -19.76 30.31 -29.61
N ILE A 486 -20.21 29.39 -28.77
CA ILE A 486 -20.77 28.09 -29.17
C ILE A 486 -22.28 28.18 -28.91
N GLU A 487 -23.09 28.00 -29.95
CA GLU A 487 -24.54 28.19 -29.88
C GLU A 487 -25.28 26.88 -30.16
N PHE A 488 -26.27 26.57 -29.33
CA PHE A 488 -27.19 25.43 -29.45
C PHE A 488 -28.61 25.92 -29.13
N LEU A 489 -29.03 26.94 -29.89
CA LEU A 489 -30.28 27.67 -29.74
C LEU A 489 -31.49 26.89 -30.29
N THR A 490 -31.28 26.02 -31.29
CA THR A 490 -32.37 25.20 -31.85
C THR A 490 -32.76 24.06 -30.92
N THR A 491 -31.78 23.49 -30.20
CA THR A 491 -31.96 22.42 -29.24
C THR A 491 -31.22 22.79 -27.96
N THR A 492 -31.86 23.63 -27.14
CA THR A 492 -31.32 24.02 -25.84
C THR A 492 -31.15 22.81 -24.92
N VAL A 493 -30.17 22.88 -24.02
CA VAL A 493 -29.93 21.86 -23.00
C VAL A 493 -30.71 22.20 -21.73
N ASP A 494 -31.51 21.26 -21.25
CA ASP A 494 -32.08 21.29 -19.90
C ASP A 494 -31.11 20.60 -18.94
N ALA A 495 -30.28 21.40 -18.27
CA ALA A 495 -29.34 20.95 -17.25
C ALA A 495 -29.90 21.11 -15.83
N SER A 496 -31.22 21.29 -15.67
CA SER A 496 -31.82 21.53 -14.35
C SER A 496 -31.64 20.37 -13.36
N ALA A 497 -31.49 19.14 -13.88
CA ALA A 497 -31.25 17.93 -13.10
C ALA A 497 -29.77 17.54 -13.02
N LEU A 498 -28.88 18.25 -13.70
CA LEU A 498 -27.44 17.95 -13.75
C LEU A 498 -26.71 18.78 -12.69
N THR A 499 -25.55 18.30 -12.28
CA THR A 499 -24.78 18.93 -11.19
C THR A 499 -23.51 19.62 -11.69
N HIS A 500 -22.92 19.18 -12.80
CA HIS A 500 -21.63 19.66 -13.30
C HIS A 500 -21.63 19.95 -14.80
N PHE A 501 -20.72 20.82 -15.20
CA PHE A 501 -20.26 21.01 -16.58
C PHE A 501 -18.83 20.50 -16.69
N HIS A 502 -18.53 19.74 -17.73
CA HIS A 502 -17.23 19.16 -18.02
C HIS A 502 -16.69 19.66 -19.36
N ILE A 503 -15.38 19.87 -19.42
CA ILE A 503 -14.62 20.15 -20.64
C ILE A 503 -13.16 19.71 -20.47
N ASP A 504 -12.60 19.06 -21.48
CA ASP A 504 -11.16 18.85 -21.58
C ASP A 504 -10.52 19.99 -22.35
N VAL A 505 -9.42 20.55 -21.83
CA VAL A 505 -8.68 21.64 -22.49
C VAL A 505 -7.19 21.36 -22.53
N TRP A 506 -6.57 21.56 -23.69
CA TRP A 506 -5.12 21.52 -23.88
C TRP A 506 -4.64 22.82 -24.52
N THR A 507 -3.48 23.33 -24.11
CA THR A 507 -2.85 24.49 -24.75
C THR A 507 -1.33 24.42 -24.75
N ALA A 508 -0.71 24.87 -25.84
CA ALA A 508 0.73 25.11 -25.93
C ALA A 508 1.14 26.46 -25.34
N ASP A 509 0.19 27.39 -25.18
CA ASP A 509 0.46 28.73 -24.70
C ASP A 509 0.69 28.70 -23.18
N ALA A 510 1.54 29.61 -22.69
CA ALA A 510 1.87 29.67 -21.27
C ALA A 510 0.62 29.95 -20.41
N THR A 511 0.36 29.09 -19.44
CA THR A 511 -0.77 29.19 -18.49
C THR A 511 -0.39 29.82 -17.15
N ALA A 512 0.89 30.16 -16.95
CA ALA A 512 1.34 30.86 -15.75
C ALA A 512 0.73 32.26 -15.62
N SER A 513 0.56 32.75 -14.39
CA SER A 513 0.03 34.09 -14.10
C SER A 513 0.75 35.18 -14.94
N PRO A 514 0.01 36.10 -15.60
CA PRO A 514 -1.41 36.42 -15.43
C PRO A 514 -2.34 35.75 -16.47
N ALA A 515 -1.97 34.58 -17.01
CA ALA A 515 -2.84 33.86 -17.94
C ALA A 515 -4.14 33.36 -17.25
N LEU A 516 -5.26 33.45 -17.96
CA LEU A 516 -6.61 33.07 -17.55
C LEU A 516 -7.33 32.43 -18.74
N PHE A 517 -8.02 31.33 -18.48
CA PHE A 517 -9.03 30.74 -19.36
C PHE A 517 -10.39 30.88 -18.67
N LYS A 518 -11.47 31.04 -19.41
CA LYS A 518 -12.79 31.34 -18.84
C LYS A 518 -13.88 30.64 -19.60
N ILE A 519 -14.89 30.22 -18.85
CA ILE A 519 -16.07 29.53 -19.35
C ILE A 519 -17.30 30.29 -18.88
N LYS A 520 -18.18 30.63 -19.81
CA LYS A 520 -19.45 31.29 -19.52
C LYS A 520 -20.60 30.49 -20.11
N LEU A 521 -21.64 30.31 -19.31
CA LEU A 521 -22.89 29.66 -19.71
C LEU A 521 -24.02 30.69 -19.75
N VAL A 522 -24.93 30.54 -20.70
CA VAL A 522 -26.12 31.38 -20.86
C VAL A 522 -27.36 30.50 -20.95
N ASP A 523 -28.30 30.72 -20.05
CA ASP A 523 -29.66 30.16 -20.07
C ASP A 523 -30.62 31.19 -20.68
N LEU A 524 -31.42 30.78 -21.66
CA LEU A 524 -32.32 31.64 -22.43
C LEU A 524 -33.66 31.91 -21.72
N GLY A 525 -33.74 31.63 -20.42
CA GLY A 525 -34.92 31.85 -19.60
C GLY A 525 -36.10 30.97 -19.99
N ALA A 526 -37.31 31.36 -19.58
CA ALA A 526 -38.53 30.59 -19.81
C ALA A 526 -39.03 30.68 -21.27
N ASN A 527 -38.62 31.72 -22.00
CA ASN A 527 -39.08 31.93 -23.36
C ASN A 527 -38.27 31.14 -24.42
N GLY A 528 -37.07 30.67 -24.07
CA GLY A 528 -36.19 29.90 -24.96
C GLY A 528 -35.55 30.70 -26.09
N VAL A 529 -35.43 32.02 -25.94
CA VAL A 529 -35.01 32.96 -26.99
C VAL A 529 -34.05 33.99 -26.40
N TYR A 530 -32.81 34.00 -26.91
CA TYR A 530 -31.79 34.97 -26.55
C TYR A 530 -32.23 36.42 -26.79
N GLY A 531 -31.95 37.29 -25.81
CA GLY A 531 -32.27 38.72 -25.83
C GLY A 531 -33.72 39.02 -25.44
N GLY A 532 -34.45 38.06 -24.87
CA GLY A 532 -35.85 38.18 -24.48
C GLY A 532 -36.08 38.89 -23.13
N GLY A 533 -35.02 39.15 -22.38
CA GLY A 533 -35.04 39.88 -21.11
C GLY A 533 -35.18 39.00 -19.86
N ASP A 534 -35.27 37.68 -20.03
CA ASP A 534 -35.23 36.65 -18.99
C ASP A 534 -33.97 35.77 -19.06
N ASP A 535 -33.01 36.11 -19.93
CA ASP A 535 -31.73 35.41 -20.02
C ASP A 535 -30.90 35.61 -18.75
N VAL A 536 -30.23 34.56 -18.29
CA VAL A 536 -29.31 34.60 -17.15
C VAL A 536 -27.99 33.94 -17.52
N GLU A 537 -26.90 34.45 -16.97
CA GLU A 537 -25.55 34.06 -17.39
C GLU A 537 -24.53 34.25 -16.26
N HIS A 538 -23.45 33.46 -16.31
CA HIS A 538 -22.31 33.63 -15.42
C HIS A 538 -21.02 33.16 -16.08
N GLU A 539 -19.91 33.82 -15.78
CA GLU A 539 -18.56 33.49 -16.25
C GLU A 539 -17.71 33.00 -15.08
N VAL A 540 -17.16 31.80 -15.21
CA VAL A 540 -16.14 31.23 -14.32
C VAL A 540 -14.76 31.49 -14.91
N THR A 541 -13.82 31.89 -14.06
CA THR A 541 -12.41 32.14 -14.45
C THR A 541 -11.52 31.04 -13.89
N LEU A 542 -10.68 30.48 -14.74
CA LEU A 542 -9.72 29.42 -14.47
C LEU A 542 -8.31 29.98 -14.66
N ASP A 543 -7.46 29.82 -13.65
CA ASP A 543 -6.10 30.37 -13.62
C ASP A 543 -5.04 29.26 -13.64
N HIS A 544 -3.78 29.63 -13.38
CA HIS A 544 -2.65 28.72 -13.32
C HIS A 544 -2.76 27.57 -12.29
N ASN A 545 -3.72 27.61 -11.36
CA ASN A 545 -3.99 26.47 -10.45
C ASN A 545 -4.88 25.41 -11.08
N THR A 546 -5.58 25.74 -12.17
CA THR A 546 -6.41 24.81 -12.93
C THR A 546 -5.78 24.47 -14.28
N MET A 547 -5.27 25.47 -14.98
CA MET A 547 -4.76 25.33 -16.36
C MET A 547 -3.27 24.98 -16.40
N ASN A 548 -2.91 23.98 -17.21
CA ASN A 548 -1.53 23.53 -17.38
C ASN A 548 -1.09 23.59 -18.85
N THR A 549 0.16 24.01 -19.07
CA THR A 549 0.75 24.11 -20.41
C THR A 549 1.19 22.73 -20.91
N GLY A 550 0.82 22.36 -22.13
CA GLY A 550 1.28 21.15 -22.80
C GLY A 550 0.61 19.85 -22.36
N ILE A 551 -0.43 19.91 -21.53
CA ILE A 551 -1.23 18.74 -21.13
C ILE A 551 -2.72 18.99 -21.22
N TRP A 552 -3.46 17.89 -21.37
CA TRP A 552 -4.92 17.89 -21.23
C TRP A 552 -5.25 18.12 -19.76
N VAL A 553 -6.19 19.02 -19.53
CA VAL A 553 -6.80 19.27 -18.22
C VAL A 553 -8.28 18.98 -18.35
N SER A 554 -8.75 17.98 -17.62
CA SER A 554 -10.17 17.69 -17.43
C SER A 554 -10.74 18.63 -16.38
N ILE A 555 -11.72 19.43 -16.78
CA ILE A 555 -12.26 20.51 -15.94
C ILE A 555 -13.72 20.22 -15.64
N ASP A 556 -13.96 19.80 -14.40
CA ASP A 556 -15.30 19.64 -13.82
C ASP A 556 -15.69 20.87 -13.01
N ILE A 557 -16.68 21.62 -13.50
CA ILE A 557 -17.19 22.82 -12.84
C ILE A 557 -18.58 22.51 -12.27
N PRO A 558 -18.76 22.53 -10.94
CA PRO A 558 -20.08 22.49 -10.33
C PRO A 558 -20.95 23.58 -10.94
N LEU A 559 -22.16 23.25 -11.39
CA LEU A 559 -23.06 24.23 -11.99
C LEU A 559 -23.44 25.34 -10.99
N SER A 560 -23.31 25.09 -9.68
CA SER A 560 -23.44 26.09 -8.60
C SER A 560 -22.38 27.19 -8.66
N SER A 561 -21.19 26.94 -9.22
CA SER A 561 -20.14 27.95 -9.42
C SER A 561 -20.58 29.06 -10.40
N PHE A 562 -21.56 28.77 -11.25
CA PHE A 562 -22.19 29.75 -12.12
C PHE A 562 -23.27 30.55 -11.37
N SER A 563 -22.88 31.33 -10.35
CA SER A 563 -23.81 31.99 -9.42
C SER A 563 -24.87 32.92 -10.06
N GLY A 564 -24.57 33.49 -11.24
CA GLY A 564 -25.51 34.29 -12.03
C GLY A 564 -26.49 33.47 -12.87
N LEU A 565 -26.24 32.17 -13.07
CA LEU A 565 -27.05 31.23 -13.85
C LEU A 565 -28.21 30.68 -13.01
N THR A 566 -29.16 31.57 -12.67
CA THR A 566 -30.27 31.26 -11.74
C THR A 566 -31.33 30.30 -12.31
N THR A 567 -31.30 30.05 -13.61
CA THR A 567 -32.08 29.02 -14.32
C THR A 567 -31.14 28.20 -15.20
N ARG A 568 -31.49 26.93 -15.46
CA ARG A 568 -30.68 25.97 -16.23
C ARG A 568 -31.51 25.09 -17.16
N GLY A 569 -32.77 25.47 -17.40
CA GLY A 569 -33.72 24.67 -18.17
C GLY A 569 -33.58 24.86 -19.68
N GLN A 570 -32.92 25.93 -20.12
CA GLN A 570 -32.77 26.30 -21.51
C GLN A 570 -31.38 26.88 -21.77
N LEU A 571 -30.32 26.16 -21.39
CA LEU A 571 -28.96 26.53 -21.79
C LEU A 571 -28.89 26.55 -23.32
N GLY A 572 -28.40 27.65 -23.87
CA GLY A 572 -28.35 27.86 -25.33
C GLY A 572 -27.01 28.35 -25.85
N GLN A 573 -26.11 28.80 -24.96
CA GLN A 573 -24.77 29.24 -25.35
C GLN A 573 -23.72 28.82 -24.33
N LEU A 574 -22.56 28.42 -24.85
CA LEU A 574 -21.29 28.28 -24.15
C LEU A 574 -20.31 29.28 -24.76
N ILE A 575 -19.62 30.05 -23.93
CA ILE A 575 -18.56 30.95 -24.37
C ILE A 575 -17.27 30.56 -23.68
N ILE A 576 -16.24 30.28 -24.47
CA ILE A 576 -14.87 30.11 -23.98
C ILE A 576 -14.06 31.36 -24.31
N SER A 577 -13.20 31.81 -23.41
CA SER A 577 -12.35 32.99 -23.64
C SER A 577 -11.07 32.93 -22.82
N GLY A 578 -10.05 33.70 -23.19
CA GLY A 578 -8.80 33.69 -22.44
C GLY A 578 -7.64 34.36 -23.16
N ASN A 579 -6.47 34.26 -22.54
CA ASN A 579 -5.18 34.67 -23.10
C ASN A 579 -4.16 33.54 -23.32
N PRO A 580 -4.51 32.24 -23.16
CA PRO A 580 -4.11 31.23 -24.14
C PRO A 580 -4.88 31.51 -25.44
N ASN A 581 -4.18 31.93 -26.50
CA ASN A 581 -4.81 32.28 -27.77
C ASN A 581 -4.96 31.07 -28.70
N THR A 582 -4.34 29.94 -28.36
CA THR A 582 -4.56 28.64 -28.99
C THR A 582 -4.97 27.61 -27.94
N VAL A 583 -6.17 27.05 -28.05
CA VAL A 583 -6.66 25.97 -27.17
C VAL A 583 -7.27 24.86 -28.01
N PHE A 584 -7.10 23.64 -27.54
CA PHE A 584 -7.76 22.44 -28.05
C PHE A 584 -8.78 22.05 -26.99
N VAL A 585 -10.02 21.80 -27.38
CA VAL A 585 -11.08 21.43 -26.47
C VAL A 585 -11.77 20.16 -26.93
N ASP A 586 -12.04 19.28 -25.96
CA ASP A 586 -12.71 18.01 -26.14
C ASP A 586 -13.73 17.75 -25.04
N ASN A 587 -14.51 16.68 -25.18
CA ASN A 587 -15.44 16.17 -24.16
C ASN A 587 -16.25 17.27 -23.47
N ILE A 588 -17.03 18.04 -24.22
CA ILE A 588 -17.88 19.11 -23.68
C ILE A 588 -19.24 18.52 -23.33
N TYR A 589 -19.54 18.36 -22.04
CA TYR A 589 -20.80 17.79 -21.60
C TYR A 589 -21.27 18.31 -20.24
N PHE A 590 -22.55 18.10 -19.95
CA PHE A 590 -23.12 18.30 -18.62
C PHE A 590 -23.44 16.94 -18.02
N TYR A 591 -23.27 16.78 -16.71
CA TYR A 591 -23.60 15.52 -16.07
C TYR A 591 -24.14 15.66 -14.66
N ASP A 592 -24.86 14.63 -14.24
CA ASP A 592 -25.18 14.39 -12.84
C ASP A 592 -24.11 13.49 -12.23
N SER A 593 -23.33 14.04 -11.30
CA SER A 593 -22.33 13.31 -10.52
C SER A 593 -22.94 12.19 -9.67
N GLY A 594 -24.26 12.18 -9.48
CA GLY A 594 -24.94 11.25 -8.57
C GLY A 594 -24.69 11.57 -7.09
N ILE A 595 -23.96 12.65 -6.81
CA ILE A 595 -23.66 13.15 -5.47
C ILE A 595 -24.89 13.94 -4.99
N PRO A 596 -25.57 13.52 -3.90
CA PRO A 596 -26.73 14.24 -3.40
C PRO A 596 -26.36 15.67 -3.01
N THR A 597 -27.20 16.65 -3.36
CA THR A 597 -27.01 18.06 -2.96
C THR A 597 -27.69 18.41 -1.63
N ILE A 598 -28.45 17.46 -1.08
CA ILE A 598 -29.07 17.50 0.24
C ILE A 598 -28.89 16.12 0.91
N PRO A 599 -28.83 16.02 2.25
CA PRO A 599 -28.80 14.72 2.91
C PRO A 599 -30.12 13.98 2.68
N LEU A 600 -30.02 12.71 2.26
CA LEU A 600 -31.19 11.88 1.95
C LEU A 600 -31.79 11.17 3.18
N VAL A 601 -31.02 11.10 4.26
CA VAL A 601 -31.42 10.53 5.54
C VAL A 601 -31.10 11.52 6.66
N PRO A 602 -31.89 11.53 7.77
CA PRO A 602 -31.58 12.31 8.97
C PRO A 602 -30.17 12.03 9.51
N ALA A 603 -29.66 12.94 10.35
CA ALA A 603 -28.42 12.68 11.07
C ALA A 603 -28.60 11.50 12.05
N PRO A 604 -27.50 10.83 12.46
CA PRO A 604 -27.58 9.77 13.46
C PRO A 604 -28.20 10.27 14.78
N THR A 605 -29.25 9.60 15.25
CA THR A 605 -29.88 9.97 16.52
C THR A 605 -28.92 9.74 17.70
N PRO A 606 -28.65 10.75 18.54
CA PRO A 606 -27.81 10.61 19.72
C PRO A 606 -28.33 9.55 20.71
N THR A 607 -27.41 8.85 21.40
CA THR A 607 -27.75 7.73 22.30
C THR A 607 -27.23 7.87 23.74
N LEU A 608 -26.55 8.98 24.05
CA LEU A 608 -26.03 9.25 25.39
C LEU A 608 -27.17 9.48 26.39
N ASP A 609 -26.90 9.24 27.67
CA ASP A 609 -27.85 9.59 28.73
C ASP A 609 -27.99 11.11 28.79
N ALA A 610 -29.23 11.60 28.74
CA ALA A 610 -29.53 13.03 28.81
C ALA A 610 -28.98 13.71 30.08
N ALA A 611 -28.68 12.95 31.15
CA ALA A 611 -28.03 13.48 32.34
C ALA A 611 -26.57 13.91 32.12
N ASP A 612 -25.92 13.39 31.09
CA ASP A 612 -24.52 13.66 30.74
C ASP A 612 -24.38 14.62 29.56
N VAL A 613 -25.48 15.22 29.09
CA VAL A 613 -25.54 16.07 27.90
C VAL A 613 -26.02 17.48 28.23
N VAL A 614 -25.40 18.50 27.63
CA VAL A 614 -25.93 19.86 27.51
C VAL A 614 -26.17 20.14 26.03
N SER A 615 -27.43 20.08 25.62
CA SER A 615 -27.84 20.21 24.21
C SER A 615 -28.10 21.65 23.82
N LEU A 616 -27.50 22.10 22.71
CA LEU A 616 -27.81 23.38 22.07
C LEU A 616 -28.86 23.20 20.97
N PHE A 617 -28.79 22.08 20.23
CA PHE A 617 -29.74 21.73 19.17
C PHE A 617 -29.77 20.22 18.98
N SER A 618 -30.89 19.56 19.32
CA SER A 618 -31.11 18.15 19.02
C SER A 618 -32.58 17.79 19.20
N ASP A 619 -33.14 16.99 18.28
CA ASP A 619 -34.46 16.40 18.47
C ASP A 619 -34.51 15.30 19.56
N ALA A 620 -33.35 14.80 20.00
CA ALA A 620 -33.24 13.74 21.01
C ALA A 620 -33.19 14.25 22.45
N TYR A 621 -32.77 15.51 22.67
CA TYR A 621 -32.56 16.09 23.99
C TYR A 621 -33.40 17.34 24.22
N THR A 622 -33.41 17.84 25.45
CA THR A 622 -34.00 19.15 25.74
C THR A 622 -32.93 20.22 25.59
N ASP A 623 -33.11 21.10 24.62
CA ASP A 623 -32.15 22.16 24.31
C ASP A 623 -32.13 23.29 25.36
N VAL A 624 -30.95 23.80 25.64
CA VAL A 624 -30.74 25.05 26.37
C VAL A 624 -31.02 26.25 25.44
N PRO A 625 -31.35 27.43 25.98
CA PRO A 625 -31.60 28.60 25.15
C PRO A 625 -30.36 29.03 24.34
N VAL A 626 -30.54 29.20 23.03
CA VAL A 626 -29.58 29.83 22.12
C VAL A 626 -30.15 31.17 21.66
N ASP A 627 -29.37 32.25 21.75
CA ASP A 627 -29.83 33.60 21.42
C ASP A 627 -30.00 33.78 19.90
N THR A 628 -29.04 33.29 19.12
CA THR A 628 -29.11 33.27 17.65
C THR A 628 -28.26 32.16 17.06
N TRP A 629 -28.72 31.62 15.92
CA TRP A 629 -28.01 30.64 15.09
C TRP A 629 -27.22 31.29 13.95
N SER A 630 -27.37 32.60 13.78
CA SER A 630 -26.62 33.43 12.84
C SER A 630 -26.53 34.84 13.41
N ALA A 631 -25.33 35.24 13.82
CA ALA A 631 -25.07 36.51 14.47
C ALA A 631 -24.99 37.64 13.45
N ALA A 632 -25.35 38.87 13.83
CA ALA A 632 -25.37 40.00 12.89
C ALA A 632 -24.00 40.37 12.28
N TRP A 633 -22.91 39.80 12.82
CA TRP A 633 -21.53 39.99 12.36
C TRP A 633 -21.03 38.84 11.48
N ASP A 634 -21.83 37.80 11.27
CA ASP A 634 -21.45 36.64 10.49
C ASP A 634 -21.59 36.88 8.96
N SER A 635 -21.18 35.89 8.17
CA SER A 635 -21.34 35.86 6.73
C SER A 635 -21.82 34.48 6.31
N ALA A 636 -23.06 34.17 6.65
CA ALA A 636 -23.79 32.98 6.21
C ALA A 636 -25.30 33.26 6.21
N THR A 637 -26.08 32.43 5.52
CA THR A 637 -27.53 32.38 5.67
C THR A 637 -27.91 31.09 6.39
N VAL A 638 -28.68 31.17 7.47
CA VAL A 638 -29.19 29.99 8.19
C VAL A 638 -30.70 29.84 8.02
N GLU A 639 -31.16 28.61 7.78
CA GLU A 639 -32.57 28.24 7.82
C GLU A 639 -32.79 26.91 8.55
N ASP A 640 -33.99 26.74 9.12
CA ASP A 640 -34.44 25.44 9.60
C ASP A 640 -34.85 24.58 8.39
N PHE A 641 -34.19 23.44 8.23
CA PHE A 641 -34.39 22.51 7.14
C PHE A 641 -34.83 21.16 7.69
N MET A 642 -35.88 20.56 7.11
CA MET A 642 -36.40 19.27 7.57
C MET A 642 -35.90 18.15 6.68
N ILE A 643 -35.25 17.15 7.26
CA ILE A 643 -34.85 15.92 6.57
C ILE A 643 -35.74 14.80 7.09
N GLY A 644 -36.76 14.43 6.33
CA GLY A 644 -37.82 13.58 6.85
C GLY A 644 -38.60 14.29 7.98
N SER A 645 -38.48 13.79 9.22
CA SER A 645 -39.09 14.39 10.42
C SER A 645 -38.08 15.07 11.34
N ASP A 646 -36.81 15.10 10.96
CA ASP A 646 -35.68 15.56 11.75
C ASP A 646 -35.33 17.01 11.39
N ALA A 647 -35.19 17.87 12.40
CA ALA A 647 -34.88 19.28 12.23
C ALA A 647 -33.37 19.47 12.11
N THR A 648 -32.92 20.18 11.08
CA THR A 648 -31.49 20.41 10.79
C THR A 648 -31.25 21.88 10.52
N LYS A 649 -30.12 22.45 10.97
CA LYS A 649 -29.70 23.79 10.57
C LYS A 649 -28.99 23.70 9.23
N LYS A 650 -29.46 24.44 8.23
CA LYS A 650 -28.78 24.57 6.95
C LYS A 650 -28.15 25.95 6.83
N TYR A 651 -26.83 25.97 6.69
CA TYR A 651 -26.05 27.13 6.33
C TYR A 651 -25.81 27.15 4.81
N SER A 652 -25.96 28.32 4.20
CA SER A 652 -25.64 28.58 2.79
C SER A 652 -24.83 29.86 2.66
N TYR A 653 -23.98 29.97 1.64
CA TYR A 653 -23.00 31.05 1.52
C TYR A 653 -22.10 31.15 2.75
N LEU A 654 -21.76 30.00 3.36
CA LEU A 654 -20.97 29.93 4.57
C LEU A 654 -19.54 30.41 4.28
N LEU A 655 -19.21 31.61 4.78
CA LEU A 655 -17.82 32.01 4.99
C LEU A 655 -17.46 31.82 6.46
N PHE A 656 -18.35 32.28 7.34
CA PHE A 656 -18.35 31.97 8.76
C PHE A 656 -19.74 32.28 9.35
N ALA A 657 -20.21 31.45 10.28
CA ALA A 657 -21.48 31.54 10.97
C ALA A 657 -21.25 31.66 12.48
N GLY A 658 -21.89 32.65 13.10
CA GLY A 658 -21.80 32.90 14.54
C GLY A 658 -23.04 32.40 15.28
N ILE A 659 -22.88 31.43 16.17
CA ILE A 659 -23.93 30.93 17.07
C ILE A 659 -23.68 31.52 18.46
N GLU A 660 -24.64 32.27 19.00
CA GLU A 660 -24.48 32.95 20.29
C GLU A 660 -25.48 32.43 21.33
N PHE A 661 -24.98 32.18 22.54
CA PHE A 661 -25.74 31.81 23.74
C PHE A 661 -25.18 32.59 24.94
N LYS A 662 -25.07 33.91 24.76
CA LYS A 662 -24.42 34.85 25.68
C LYS A 662 -25.34 35.40 26.75
N THR A 663 -26.67 35.36 26.56
CA THR A 663 -27.64 35.74 27.61
C THR A 663 -27.64 34.70 28.74
N THR A 664 -27.40 33.43 28.42
CA THR A 664 -27.26 32.34 29.38
C THR A 664 -26.11 31.45 28.91
N THR A 665 -24.90 31.80 29.35
CA THR A 665 -23.69 31.06 29.03
C THR A 665 -23.74 29.64 29.61
N ILE A 666 -22.97 28.74 28.99
CA ILE A 666 -22.93 27.33 29.36
C ILE A 666 -21.72 27.07 30.26
N ASP A 667 -21.97 26.49 31.44
CA ASP A 667 -20.91 25.90 32.27
C ASP A 667 -20.60 24.48 31.77
N ALA A 668 -19.56 24.39 30.95
CA ALA A 668 -19.04 23.15 30.38
C ALA A 668 -17.87 22.59 31.19
N SER A 669 -17.62 23.07 32.42
CA SER A 669 -16.46 22.65 33.24
C SER A 669 -16.43 21.16 33.55
N ALA A 670 -17.60 20.50 33.52
CA ALA A 670 -17.73 19.07 33.74
C ALA A 670 -17.80 18.24 32.45
N MET A 671 -17.83 18.88 31.27
CA MET A 671 -17.91 18.23 29.97
C MET A 671 -16.51 17.93 29.42
N THR A 672 -16.42 16.92 28.58
CA THR A 672 -15.17 16.44 27.98
C THR A 672 -15.15 16.61 26.47
N HIS A 673 -16.31 16.65 25.79
CA HIS A 673 -16.39 16.72 24.32
C HIS A 673 -17.46 17.70 23.82
N LEU A 674 -17.22 18.23 22.61
CA LEU A 674 -18.23 18.86 21.75
C LEU A 674 -18.64 17.85 20.68
N TYR A 675 -19.93 17.55 20.62
CA TYR A 675 -20.53 16.68 19.61
C TYR A 675 -21.34 17.51 18.61
N MET A 676 -21.21 17.18 17.32
CA MET A 676 -22.06 17.69 16.25
C MET A 676 -22.10 16.73 15.06
N ASN A 677 -23.24 16.61 14.41
CA ASN A 677 -23.34 15.98 13.09
C ASN A 677 -23.28 17.06 12.01
N VAL A 678 -22.43 16.85 11.01
CA VAL A 678 -22.31 17.75 9.87
C VAL A 678 -22.42 16.98 8.56
N TRP A 679 -23.00 17.61 7.55
CA TRP A 679 -23.09 17.06 6.19
C TRP A 679 -22.91 18.22 5.20
N THR A 680 -22.11 18.01 4.16
CA THR A 680 -21.89 19.00 3.11
C THR A 680 -21.97 18.33 1.74
N PRO A 681 -22.64 18.96 0.74
CA PRO A 681 -22.56 18.51 -0.64
C PRO A 681 -21.27 18.97 -1.33
N ASP A 682 -20.57 19.94 -0.74
CA ASP A 682 -19.36 20.55 -1.30
C ASP A 682 -18.13 19.68 -1.00
N ALA A 683 -17.15 19.72 -1.90
CA ALA A 683 -15.95 18.91 -1.83
C ALA A 683 -15.15 19.16 -0.53
N THR A 684 -14.74 18.07 0.11
CA THR A 684 -13.96 18.08 1.37
C THR A 684 -12.52 17.58 1.20
N ALA A 685 -12.13 17.17 -0.01
CA ALA A 685 -10.77 16.80 -0.33
C ALA A 685 -9.84 18.02 -0.25
N SER A 686 -8.56 17.77 0.04
CA SER A 686 -7.52 18.80 0.13
C SER A 686 -7.52 19.72 -1.10
N PRO A 687 -7.45 21.05 -0.93
CA PRO A 687 -7.11 21.80 0.28
C PRO A 687 -8.32 22.26 1.13
N SER A 688 -9.52 21.72 0.90
CA SER A 688 -10.77 22.14 1.56
C SER A 688 -10.76 21.85 3.05
N VAL A 689 -11.17 22.80 3.89
CA VAL A 689 -11.27 22.64 5.36
C VAL A 689 -12.58 23.19 5.95
N LEU A 690 -13.04 22.55 7.04
CA LEU A 690 -14.07 23.06 7.95
C LEU A 690 -13.43 23.44 9.28
N LYS A 691 -13.88 24.53 9.90
CA LYS A 691 -13.32 25.06 11.13
C LYS A 691 -14.38 25.29 12.19
N ILE A 692 -14.05 24.90 13.41
CA ILE A 692 -14.92 25.00 14.58
C ILE A 692 -14.20 25.78 15.67
N LYS A 693 -14.76 26.91 16.10
CA LYS A 693 -14.21 27.73 17.19
C LYS A 693 -15.21 27.84 18.35
N LEU A 694 -14.68 27.70 19.56
CA LEU A 694 -15.41 27.96 20.81
C LEU A 694 -14.86 29.19 21.50
N VAL A 695 -15.75 29.94 22.18
CA VAL A 695 -15.41 31.14 22.95
C VAL A 695 -16.04 31.08 24.33
N ASP A 696 -15.21 31.25 25.36
CA ASP A 696 -15.59 31.39 26.77
C ASP A 696 -15.38 32.84 27.22
N PHE A 697 -16.39 33.46 27.83
CA PHE A 697 -16.32 34.85 28.31
C PHE A 697 -15.59 35.01 29.66
N GLY A 698 -14.66 34.10 29.95
CA GLY A 698 -13.83 34.14 31.15
C GLY A 698 -14.63 34.01 32.45
N ALA A 699 -14.01 34.35 33.57
CA ALA A 699 -14.61 34.21 34.90
C ALA A 699 -15.68 35.28 35.18
N ASN A 700 -15.63 36.42 34.48
CA ASN A 700 -16.61 37.50 34.67
C ASN A 700 -17.91 37.29 33.85
N GLY A 701 -17.92 36.40 32.86
CA GLY A 701 -19.07 36.09 32.02
C GLY A 701 -19.49 37.21 31.08
N VAL A 702 -18.57 38.11 30.71
CA VAL A 702 -18.81 39.31 29.89
C VAL A 702 -17.76 39.44 28.80
N TRP A 703 -18.21 39.51 27.55
CA TRP A 703 -17.36 39.76 26.38
C TRP A 703 -16.48 41.01 26.51
N ASP A 704 -15.23 40.90 26.08
CA ASP A 704 -14.20 41.95 26.09
C ASP A 704 -13.89 42.45 27.52
N GLY A 705 -14.02 41.55 28.50
CA GLY A 705 -13.71 41.77 29.90
C GLY A 705 -12.22 41.65 30.25
N GLY A 706 -11.41 41.22 29.28
CA GLY A 706 -9.96 41.00 29.40
C GLY A 706 -9.57 39.60 29.90
N ASP A 707 -10.53 38.70 30.04
CA ASP A 707 -10.36 37.29 30.45
C ASP A 707 -11.04 36.30 29.50
N ASP A 708 -11.53 36.76 28.33
CA ASP A 708 -12.09 35.90 27.29
C ASP A 708 -11.02 34.98 26.71
N VAL A 709 -11.41 33.73 26.42
CA VAL A 709 -10.52 32.73 25.81
C VAL A 709 -11.24 32.01 24.68
N GLU A 710 -10.51 31.70 23.63
CA GLU A 710 -11.04 31.08 22.42
C GLU A 710 -10.00 30.20 21.75
N HIS A 711 -10.46 29.18 21.02
CA HIS A 711 -9.59 28.36 20.18
C HIS A 711 -10.36 27.82 18.97
N GLU A 712 -9.67 27.63 17.85
CA GLU A 712 -10.23 27.14 16.58
C GLU A 712 -9.58 25.82 16.18
N ILE A 713 -10.39 24.81 15.90
CA ILE A 713 -9.99 23.54 15.31
C ILE A 713 -10.20 23.62 13.80
N THR A 714 -9.27 23.05 13.03
CA THR A 714 -9.38 22.86 11.59
C THR A 714 -9.55 21.36 11.30
N LEU A 715 -10.55 21.02 10.48
CA LEU A 715 -10.94 19.69 10.07
C LEU A 715 -10.72 19.60 8.55
N ASP A 716 -9.90 18.65 8.11
CA ASP A 716 -9.56 18.41 6.70
C ASP A 716 -10.22 17.12 6.19
N GLU A 717 -9.78 16.63 5.04
CA GLU A 717 -10.25 15.41 4.40
C GLU A 717 -10.16 14.14 5.27
N SER A 718 -9.30 14.13 6.30
CA SER A 718 -9.21 13.00 7.25
C SER A 718 -10.40 12.94 8.21
N SER A 719 -11.06 14.07 8.42
CA SER A 719 -12.15 14.24 9.38
C SER A 719 -13.50 14.50 8.70
N MET A 720 -13.49 14.94 7.44
CA MET A 720 -14.66 15.37 6.68
C MET A 720 -14.86 14.50 5.44
N ASN A 721 -16.11 14.13 5.16
CA ASN A 721 -16.48 13.37 3.98
C ASN A 721 -17.58 14.08 3.19
N THR A 722 -17.38 14.21 1.89
CA THR A 722 -18.38 14.82 1.00
C THR A 722 -19.64 13.94 0.95
N SER A 723 -20.81 14.56 1.05
CA SER A 723 -22.13 13.94 0.92
C SER A 723 -22.45 12.78 1.88
N SER A 724 -21.82 12.76 3.04
CA SER A 724 -22.17 11.85 4.13
C SER A 724 -22.23 12.57 5.47
N TRP A 725 -23.02 12.03 6.40
CA TRP A 725 -23.07 12.58 7.75
C TRP A 725 -21.79 12.23 8.47
N VAL A 726 -21.02 13.25 8.80
CA VAL A 726 -19.84 13.16 9.64
C VAL A 726 -20.27 13.40 11.08
N THR A 727 -19.83 12.54 11.98
CA THR A 727 -19.94 12.78 13.42
C THR A 727 -18.64 13.39 13.90
N LEU A 728 -18.71 14.65 14.34
CA LEU A 728 -17.62 15.32 15.01
C LEU A 728 -17.83 15.14 16.51
N ASP A 729 -16.99 14.35 17.15
CA ASP A 729 -16.93 14.18 18.59
C ASP A 729 -15.56 14.66 19.07
N ILE A 730 -15.45 15.97 19.29
CA ILE A 730 -14.19 16.69 19.45
C ILE A 730 -13.88 16.83 20.93
N PRO A 731 -12.75 16.28 21.43
CA PRO A 731 -12.32 16.51 22.80
C PRO A 731 -12.14 18.00 23.10
N LEU A 732 -12.73 18.48 24.21
CA LEU A 732 -12.56 19.85 24.69
C LEU A 732 -11.12 20.16 25.15
N SER A 733 -10.26 19.14 25.21
CA SER A 733 -8.81 19.29 25.40
C SER A 733 -8.09 19.79 24.16
N ASP A 734 -8.64 19.57 22.98
CA ASP A 734 -8.02 19.91 21.70
C ASP A 734 -8.13 21.42 21.42
N PHE A 735 -9.11 22.07 22.06
CA PHE A 735 -9.23 23.52 22.12
C PHE A 735 -8.19 24.11 23.09
N VAL A 736 -6.91 24.02 22.76
CA VAL A 736 -5.79 24.23 23.72
C VAL A 736 -5.74 25.62 24.34
N ASP A 737 -6.22 26.66 23.63
CA ASP A 737 -6.27 28.03 24.15
C ASP A 737 -7.59 28.34 24.90
N LEU A 738 -8.57 27.44 24.88
CA LEU A 738 -9.84 27.52 25.63
C LEU A 738 -9.60 27.12 27.10
N THR A 739 -8.78 27.92 27.79
CA THR A 739 -8.27 27.62 29.14
C THR A 739 -9.33 27.66 30.25
N THR A 740 -10.49 28.25 29.97
CA THR A 740 -11.70 28.23 30.82
C THR A 740 -12.90 27.73 30.02
N LYS A 741 -13.86 27.12 30.73
CA LYS A 741 -15.08 26.52 30.16
C LYS A 741 -16.34 26.78 31.01
N GLY A 742 -16.27 27.76 31.91
CA GLY A 742 -17.34 28.04 32.87
C GLY A 742 -18.44 28.94 32.32
N HIS A 743 -18.17 29.66 31.25
CA HIS A 743 -19.07 30.61 30.61
C HIS A 743 -18.90 30.57 29.08
N LEU A 744 -19.00 29.39 28.48
CA LEU A 744 -19.04 29.26 27.02
C LEU A 744 -20.23 30.08 26.50
N ALA A 745 -19.98 30.91 25.50
CA ALA A 745 -20.95 31.90 25.04
C ALA A 745 -21.13 31.90 23.52
N GLN A 746 -20.17 31.36 22.76
CA GLN A 746 -20.23 31.33 21.30
C GLN A 746 -19.64 30.04 20.72
N LEU A 747 -20.23 29.62 19.61
CA LEU A 747 -19.72 28.61 18.68
C LEU A 747 -19.65 29.26 17.30
N ILE A 748 -18.52 29.13 16.62
CA ILE A 748 -18.31 29.66 15.26
C ILE A 748 -17.98 28.50 14.34
N ILE A 749 -18.68 28.44 13.21
CA ILE A 749 -18.45 27.49 12.13
C ILE A 749 -17.96 28.28 10.92
N SER A 750 -16.81 27.93 10.34
CA SER A 750 -16.26 28.59 9.15
C SER A 750 -15.55 27.58 8.26
N GLY A 751 -15.17 27.94 7.04
CA GLY A 751 -14.44 27.01 6.15
C GLY A 751 -14.71 27.25 4.68
N ASP A 752 -14.26 26.30 3.87
CA ASP A 752 -14.43 26.27 2.41
C ASP A 752 -15.81 25.76 1.95
N PRO A 753 -16.51 24.83 2.65
CA PRO A 753 -17.86 24.45 2.27
C PRO A 753 -18.81 25.64 2.25
N ASN A 754 -19.47 25.86 1.12
CA ASN A 754 -20.46 26.92 0.94
C ASN A 754 -21.79 26.55 1.60
N THR A 755 -22.16 25.27 1.55
CA THR A 755 -23.37 24.70 2.11
C THR A 755 -23.03 23.69 3.19
N LEU A 756 -23.58 23.87 4.39
CA LEU A 756 -23.36 22.96 5.51
C LEU A 756 -24.68 22.68 6.23
N TYR A 757 -25.00 21.40 6.40
CA TYR A 757 -26.10 20.93 7.22
C TYR A 757 -25.53 20.52 8.56
N VAL A 758 -26.10 21.03 9.64
CA VAL A 758 -25.63 20.79 11.01
C VAL A 758 -26.80 20.33 11.86
N ASP A 759 -26.61 19.25 12.58
CA ASP A 759 -27.58 18.71 13.54
C ASP A 759 -26.86 18.20 14.80
N ASN A 760 -27.63 17.94 15.87
CA ASN A 760 -27.17 17.37 17.13
C ASN A 760 -25.96 18.08 17.73
N ILE A 761 -26.08 19.38 17.98
CA ILE A 761 -25.02 20.18 18.60
C ILE A 761 -25.17 20.11 20.12
N TYR A 762 -24.23 19.45 20.80
CA TYR A 762 -24.26 19.34 22.26
C TYR A 762 -22.88 19.11 22.87
N LEU A 763 -22.75 19.36 24.17
CA LEU A 763 -21.57 19.03 24.96
C LEU A 763 -21.88 17.80 25.82
N HIS A 764 -20.91 16.89 26.00
CA HIS A 764 -21.09 15.74 26.88
C HIS A 764 -19.84 15.36 27.68
N LYS A 765 -20.02 14.44 28.64
CA LYS A 765 -18.98 13.94 29.55
C LYS A 765 -18.32 12.67 29.09
#